data_AF-A0A1X7V3S7-F1
#
_entry.id   AF-A0A1X7V3S7-F1
#
_cell.length_a   1.000
_cell.length_b   1.000
_cell.length_c   1.000
_cell.angle_alpha   90.00
_cell.angle_beta   90.00
_cell.angle_gamma   90.00
#
_symmetry.space_group_name_H-M   'P 1'
#
loop_
_entity.id
_entity.type
_entity.pdbx_description
1 polymer ?
#
loop_
_entity_poly.entity_id
_entity_poly.type
_entity_poly.pdbx_seq_one_letter_code
_entity_poly.pdbx_strand_id
1 'polypeptide(L)'
;MASNEENPFQKLLECLPPDEWSNIRGGWKERLKQRGERSSVSVQSIKATTKQQTVFDETGYPVITPLKSLEAALNWFPGYDDACIASVPLMKRTIDPFSSPNVIICHDMMGGYTNDKYVQGCAPDSDYYFYHWQHVSSFIYFSHNFVTIPPPSWTNAAHRNGVLSLGTIITEWKEGSILCMKLLSDERIVEAFVDKLIQLAVYYNFDGWLINIENNIQEHQLDNLLILLTLLTTGLHTAVPGSKVLWYDSVMSNGQLQWQNKLNHLNKQYFDLCDGIFLNYHWTMADLKDSHSLASHRNSDVFVGIDVFGRGCFGDGGYNSNMALEVIMKSGLSCALFAPGWVYENNSKHQFFDNNDKFWSLLSPYCPLYSYSSLPLSFSFSRGNGRSLSINGQAIYDGVWSNISAQTNQLSFSDKLFQKDGECSVSINVVKIRDDRMAFNNGSCLSIEGECRRDNHTPAIIRLFKMDIDFSGLLLISYSYYSSSDSLINLLRLRTDGPIKFIALDTMMSSSQQMLCNDDGLPISPACETLLPFMVDGRSYKRILSISEEASLIIHSLVTGSVINNDKWSTRYFVVDAKEIGPIRGVSLCIQGSESIGQSKINLLIGEIKFLPFSDVMAPQLPMVADIKVERLLSIAPLSITLYWSGNDNIDFCNIYYYFSSIFKPVFIGRTFTNRFTVSKLIINDSDNVTFIVQSVTNSGLCSSLPNSPCITISF
;
A
#
# COMPACT_ATOMS: atom_id res chain seq x y z
N MET A 1 -15.11 40.30 6.43
CA MET A 1 -14.93 39.96 7.85
C MET A 1 -14.86 38.45 7.93
N ALA A 2 -13.65 37.89 7.83
CA ALA A 2 -13.43 36.47 7.97
C ALA A 2 -13.61 36.13 9.45
N SER A 3 -14.59 35.30 9.79
CA SER A 3 -14.68 34.70 11.11
C SER A 3 -13.40 33.88 11.32
N ASN A 4 -12.61 34.28 12.32
CA ASN A 4 -11.59 33.41 12.90
C ASN A 4 -12.31 32.15 13.37
N GLU A 5 -12.31 31.08 12.57
CA GLU A 5 -12.54 29.76 13.13
C GLU A 5 -11.40 29.53 14.12
N GLU A 6 -11.74 29.65 15.41
CA GLU A 6 -10.82 29.41 16.51
C GLU A 6 -10.18 28.05 16.34
N ASN A 7 -8.87 28.02 16.55
CA ASN A 7 -8.09 26.80 16.54
C ASN A 7 -8.80 25.75 17.43
N PRO A 8 -9.16 24.55 16.90
CA PRO A 8 -9.82 23.52 17.69
C PRO A 8 -9.03 23.14 18.96
N PHE A 9 -7.70 23.29 18.93
CA PHE A 9 -6.83 23.11 20.10
C PHE A 9 -7.09 24.16 21.20
N GLN A 10 -7.45 25.38 20.84
CA GLN A 10 -7.71 26.46 21.79
C GLN A 10 -9.03 26.24 22.54
N LYS A 11 -10.09 25.78 21.85
CA LYS A 11 -11.34 25.36 22.51
C LYS A 11 -11.14 24.18 23.45
N LEU A 12 -10.32 23.19 23.06
CA LEU A 12 -10.03 22.04 23.92
C LEU A 12 -9.30 22.46 25.22
N LEU A 13 -8.40 23.44 25.12
CA LEU A 13 -7.70 24.02 26.28
C LEU A 13 -8.64 24.82 27.20
N GLU A 14 -9.74 25.35 26.68
CA GLU A 14 -10.72 26.16 27.42
C GLU A 14 -11.86 25.32 28.04
N CYS A 15 -12.14 24.13 27.51
CA CYS A 15 -13.21 23.25 28.00
C CYS A 15 -12.83 22.33 29.17
N LEU A 16 -11.55 22.22 29.53
CA LEU A 16 -11.08 21.34 30.60
C LEU A 16 -10.79 22.13 31.89
N PRO A 17 -11.19 21.66 33.08
CA PRO A 17 -10.96 22.35 34.35
C PRO A 17 -9.48 22.68 34.59
N PRO A 18 -9.14 23.87 35.13
CA PRO A 18 -7.75 24.27 35.39
C PRO A 18 -6.95 23.28 36.26
N ASP A 19 -7.66 22.55 37.13
CA ASP A 19 -7.07 21.67 38.13
C ASP A 19 -6.59 20.33 37.56
N GLU A 20 -7.16 19.86 36.43
CA GLU A 20 -6.76 18.59 35.78
C GLU A 20 -5.42 18.69 35.04
N TRP A 21 -5.04 19.90 34.62
CA TRP A 21 -3.76 20.17 33.94
C TRP A 21 -2.58 20.32 34.92
N SER A 22 -2.85 20.61 36.19
CA SER A 22 -1.82 20.93 37.18
C SER A 22 -0.87 19.77 37.51
N ASN A 23 -1.27 18.54 37.17
CA ASN A 23 -0.48 17.31 37.36
C ASN A 23 0.36 16.90 36.13
N ILE A 24 0.23 17.59 35.00
CA ILE A 24 0.97 17.26 33.77
C ILE A 24 2.35 17.93 33.84
N ARG A 25 3.32 17.23 34.44
CA ARG A 25 4.74 17.62 34.37
C ARG A 25 5.29 17.29 32.98
N GLY A 26 5.15 18.21 32.03
CA GLY A 26 5.80 18.08 30.72
C GLY A 26 5.21 19.02 29.69
N GLY A 27 6.04 19.56 28.80
CA GLY A 27 5.72 20.58 27.79
C GLY A 27 4.74 20.18 26.67
N TRP A 28 3.70 19.40 26.99
CA TRP A 28 2.56 19.05 26.13
C TRP A 28 1.82 20.30 25.67
N LYS A 29 1.64 21.27 26.58
CA LYS A 29 0.96 22.54 26.29
C LYS A 29 1.71 23.37 25.26
N GLU A 30 3.04 23.44 25.35
CA GLU A 30 3.88 24.13 24.36
C GLU A 30 3.89 23.43 22.99
N ARG A 31 3.93 22.09 22.95
CA ARG A 31 3.89 21.33 21.69
C ARG A 31 2.54 21.45 20.97
N LEU A 32 1.43 21.45 21.71
CA LEU A 32 0.08 21.69 21.18
C LEU A 32 -0.07 23.10 20.60
N LYS A 33 0.57 24.10 21.21
CA LYS A 33 0.59 25.48 20.68
C LYS A 33 1.38 25.59 19.37
N GLN A 34 2.52 24.91 19.24
CA GLN A 34 3.38 24.97 18.06
C GLN A 34 2.73 24.36 16.79
N ARG A 35 1.80 23.40 16.92
CA ARG A 35 1.03 22.86 15.79
C ARG A 35 -0.01 23.83 15.20
N GLY A 36 -0.23 24.99 15.82
CA GLY A 36 -1.21 26.00 15.41
C GLY A 36 -0.65 27.19 14.61
N GLU A 37 0.66 27.27 14.39
CA GLU A 37 1.26 28.42 13.71
C GLU A 37 1.24 28.29 12.19
N ARG A 38 0.61 29.27 11.52
CA ARG A 38 0.39 29.31 10.08
C ARG A 38 1.61 29.89 9.36
N SER A 39 2.19 29.15 8.42
CA SER A 39 3.05 29.73 7.39
C SER A 39 2.20 30.10 6.17
N SER A 40 1.68 31.32 6.13
CA SER A 40 1.02 31.85 4.93
C SER A 40 2.07 32.41 3.98
N VAL A 41 2.21 31.83 2.79
CA VAL A 41 3.00 32.40 1.70
C VAL A 41 2.03 33.00 0.68
N SER A 42 2.06 34.32 0.52
CA SER A 42 1.42 35.00 -0.61
C SER A 42 2.42 35.04 -1.76
N VAL A 43 2.05 34.52 -2.94
CA VAL A 43 2.90 34.59 -4.14
C VAL A 43 2.29 35.57 -5.14
N GLN A 44 3.12 36.52 -5.58
CA GLN A 44 2.85 37.46 -6.66
C GLN A 44 3.19 36.86 -8.03
N SER A 45 2.28 37.09 -8.98
CA SER A 45 2.41 36.97 -10.44
C SER A 45 2.93 35.65 -11.05
N ILE A 46 2.05 35.03 -11.83
CA ILE A 46 2.29 33.83 -12.63
C ILE A 46 3.21 34.18 -13.82
N LYS A 47 4.36 33.50 -13.94
CA LYS A 47 5.11 33.40 -15.20
C LYS A 47 5.15 31.95 -15.63
N ALA A 48 4.53 31.66 -16.78
CA ALA A 48 4.58 30.36 -17.41
C ALA A 48 6.04 30.03 -17.78
N THR A 49 6.57 28.93 -17.27
CA THR A 49 7.90 28.43 -17.63
C THR A 49 7.72 27.13 -18.37
N THR A 50 7.76 27.18 -19.70
CA THR A 50 7.56 26.02 -20.56
C THR A 50 8.88 25.27 -20.70
N LYS A 51 9.04 24.12 -20.02
CA LYS A 51 10.05 23.09 -20.35
C LYS A 51 9.80 21.75 -19.64
N GLN A 52 8.56 21.23 -19.69
CA GLN A 52 8.21 19.88 -19.21
C GLN A 52 7.06 19.33 -20.06
N GLN A 53 7.05 18.02 -20.33
CA GLN A 53 5.96 17.36 -21.05
C GLN A 53 5.41 16.19 -20.21
N THR A 54 4.76 16.51 -19.08
CA THR A 54 3.76 15.61 -18.51
C THR A 54 2.80 15.21 -19.62
N VAL A 55 2.61 13.90 -19.81
CA VAL A 55 1.68 13.41 -20.82
C VAL A 55 0.27 13.49 -20.27
N PHE A 56 -0.63 14.09 -21.03
CA PHE A 56 -2.06 14.15 -20.70
C PHE A 56 -2.85 13.38 -21.76
N ASP A 57 -3.93 12.74 -21.34
CA ASP A 57 -4.88 12.19 -22.29
C ASP A 57 -5.72 13.29 -22.97
N GLU A 58 -6.58 12.89 -23.91
CA GLU A 58 -7.46 13.80 -24.66
C GLU A 58 -8.44 14.59 -23.77
N THR A 59 -8.68 14.12 -22.55
CA THR A 59 -9.59 14.75 -21.60
C THR A 59 -8.88 15.65 -20.58
N GLY A 60 -7.55 15.69 -20.61
CA GLY A 60 -6.70 16.55 -19.79
C GLY A 60 -6.24 15.93 -18.47
N TYR A 61 -6.31 14.60 -18.31
CA TYR A 61 -5.78 13.91 -17.13
C TYR A 61 -4.34 13.44 -17.35
N PRO A 62 -3.46 13.55 -16.34
CA PRO A 62 -2.09 13.08 -16.46
C PRO A 62 -2.05 11.55 -16.54
N VAL A 63 -1.26 11.05 -17.49
CA VAL A 63 -1.10 9.62 -17.74
C VAL A 63 0.37 9.25 -17.87
N ILE A 64 0.74 8.08 -17.35
CA ILE A 64 2.04 7.49 -17.65
C ILE A 64 1.99 6.77 -19.00
N THR A 65 3.10 6.79 -19.74
CA THR A 65 3.23 6.10 -21.03
C THR A 65 4.57 5.35 -21.14
N PRO A 66 4.62 4.26 -21.91
CA PRO A 66 5.86 3.55 -22.18
C PRO A 66 6.73 4.25 -23.24
N LEU A 67 8.02 3.91 -23.30
CA LEU A 67 8.92 4.38 -24.36
C LEU A 67 8.97 3.32 -25.47
N LYS A 68 8.40 3.64 -26.63
CA LYS A 68 8.16 2.66 -27.71
C LYS A 68 9.33 2.47 -28.68
N SER A 69 10.39 3.27 -28.58
CA SER A 69 11.54 3.22 -29.48
C SER A 69 12.84 3.52 -28.76
N LEU A 70 13.96 3.08 -29.35
CA LEU A 70 15.31 3.38 -28.84
C LEU A 70 15.58 4.90 -28.78
N GLU A 71 15.11 5.66 -29.77
CA GLU A 71 15.23 7.11 -29.78
C GLU A 71 14.47 7.76 -28.62
N ALA A 72 13.22 7.33 -28.37
CA ALA A 72 12.45 7.82 -27.22
C ALA A 72 13.14 7.51 -25.89
N ALA A 73 13.73 6.32 -25.76
CA ALA A 73 14.50 5.94 -24.58
C ALA A 73 15.76 6.79 -24.38
N LEU A 74 16.55 7.00 -25.43
CA LEU A 74 17.78 7.79 -25.37
C LEU A 74 17.52 9.29 -25.17
N ASN A 75 16.39 9.80 -25.64
CA ASN A 75 16.00 11.20 -25.48
C ASN A 75 15.30 11.50 -24.13
N TRP A 76 14.96 10.48 -23.35
CA TRP A 76 14.38 10.68 -22.02
C TRP A 76 15.41 11.31 -21.05
N PHE A 77 14.95 12.13 -20.10
CA PHE A 77 15.81 12.76 -19.08
C PHE A 77 15.04 13.01 -17.76
N PRO A 78 15.72 13.10 -16.60
CA PRO A 78 15.07 13.48 -15.34
C PRO A 78 14.36 14.85 -15.45
N GLY A 79 13.09 14.90 -15.05
CA GLY A 79 12.20 16.07 -15.27
C GLY A 79 11.32 15.94 -16.51
N TYR A 80 11.36 14.81 -17.23
CA TYR A 80 10.52 14.54 -18.40
C TYR A 80 9.03 14.51 -18.02
N ASP A 81 8.67 13.74 -16.98
CA ASP A 81 7.31 13.61 -16.48
C ASP A 81 7.30 13.47 -14.94
N ASP A 82 7.40 14.60 -14.22
CA ASP A 82 7.38 14.60 -12.75
C ASP A 82 6.03 14.12 -12.19
N ALA A 83 4.95 14.08 -13.00
CA ALA A 83 3.65 13.63 -12.51
C ALA A 83 3.63 12.11 -12.26
N CYS A 84 4.57 11.35 -12.82
CA CYS A 84 4.58 9.89 -12.79
C CYS A 84 5.53 9.27 -11.74
N ILE A 85 6.07 10.07 -10.81
CA ILE A 85 7.02 9.59 -9.79
C ILE A 85 6.27 8.90 -8.64
N ALA A 86 6.67 7.67 -8.30
CA ALA A 86 6.16 6.98 -7.11
C ALA A 86 6.73 7.58 -5.83
N SER A 87 5.88 7.87 -4.85
CA SER A 87 6.25 8.58 -3.61
C SER A 87 6.45 7.66 -2.40
N VAL A 88 5.93 6.43 -2.45
CA VAL A 88 5.98 5.52 -1.32
C VAL A 88 7.32 4.79 -1.31
N PRO A 89 8.10 4.86 -0.22
CA PRO A 89 9.34 4.10 -0.10
C PRO A 89 9.05 2.61 0.12
N LEU A 90 9.95 1.74 -0.33
CA LEU A 90 9.85 0.29 -0.13
C LEU A 90 9.84 -0.08 1.36
N MET A 91 8.71 -0.62 1.84
CA MET A 91 8.55 -1.08 3.22
C MET A 91 9.38 -2.34 3.48
N LYS A 92 9.99 -2.42 4.67
CA LYS A 92 10.73 -3.61 5.08
C LYS A 92 9.78 -4.74 5.50
N ARG A 93 10.08 -5.95 5.03
CA ARG A 93 9.42 -7.19 5.46
C ARG A 93 10.46 -8.22 5.86
N THR A 94 10.04 -9.13 6.73
CA THR A 94 10.79 -10.34 7.04
C THR A 94 10.05 -11.56 6.53
N ILE A 95 10.80 -12.61 6.28
CA ILE A 95 10.28 -13.93 5.93
C ILE A 95 10.92 -14.95 6.86
N ASP A 96 10.33 -16.12 7.01
CA ASP A 96 10.96 -17.18 7.79
C ASP A 96 12.29 -17.55 7.12
N PRO A 97 13.44 -17.61 7.83
CA PRO A 97 14.70 -18.01 7.22
C PRO A 97 14.65 -19.40 6.56
N PHE A 98 13.73 -20.26 6.99
CA PHE A 98 13.48 -21.57 6.39
C PHE A 98 12.46 -21.54 5.25
N SER A 99 11.81 -20.41 4.99
CA SER A 99 10.99 -20.23 3.80
C SER A 99 11.87 -19.96 2.59
N SER A 100 12.05 -21.03 1.82
CA SER A 100 12.44 -21.05 0.41
C SER A 100 11.52 -22.07 -0.24
N PRO A 101 10.97 -21.84 -1.45
CA PRO A 101 11.32 -20.79 -2.43
C PRO A 101 10.33 -19.58 -2.53
N ASN A 102 10.56 -18.64 -3.46
CA ASN A 102 9.80 -17.37 -3.63
C ASN A 102 8.74 -17.43 -4.73
N VAL A 103 7.80 -16.47 -4.73
CA VAL A 103 6.82 -16.25 -5.80
C VAL A 103 6.90 -14.81 -6.29
N ILE A 104 6.99 -14.62 -7.61
CA ILE A 104 6.88 -13.32 -8.28
C ILE A 104 5.65 -13.31 -9.20
N ILE A 105 5.11 -12.13 -9.47
CA ILE A 105 4.01 -11.95 -10.43
C ILE A 105 4.53 -11.17 -11.64
N CYS A 106 4.20 -11.65 -12.83
CA CYS A 106 4.25 -10.89 -14.06
C CYS A 106 2.81 -10.67 -14.54
N HIS A 107 2.27 -9.48 -14.28
CA HIS A 107 0.81 -9.34 -14.20
C HIS A 107 0.08 -9.46 -15.54
N ASP A 108 0.71 -9.01 -16.64
CA ASP A 108 0.23 -9.02 -18.04
C ASP A 108 -1.29 -8.79 -18.16
N MET A 109 -1.77 -7.69 -17.57
CA MET A 109 -3.20 -7.38 -17.53
C MET A 109 -3.60 -6.66 -18.83
N MET A 110 -4.28 -7.35 -19.74
CA MET A 110 -4.78 -6.79 -21.01
C MET A 110 -3.75 -5.95 -21.78
N GLY A 111 -2.48 -6.36 -21.77
CA GLY A 111 -1.38 -5.67 -22.46
C GLY A 111 -0.83 -4.42 -21.75
N GLY A 112 -1.27 -4.13 -20.52
CA GLY A 112 -0.79 -3.02 -19.69
C GLY A 112 -1.34 -1.64 -20.10
N TYR A 113 -1.05 -0.64 -19.26
CA TYR A 113 -1.48 0.76 -19.38
C TYR A 113 -2.97 0.92 -19.69
N THR A 114 -3.81 0.23 -18.92
CA THR A 114 -5.27 0.29 -19.04
C THR A 114 -5.79 1.55 -18.31
N ASN A 115 -6.55 1.39 -17.24
CA ASN A 115 -7.00 2.46 -16.36
C ASN A 115 -5.94 2.83 -15.31
N ASP A 116 -5.00 1.94 -15.06
CA ASP A 116 -3.84 2.13 -14.17
C ASP A 116 -2.82 3.16 -14.69
N LYS A 117 -2.89 3.56 -15.97
CA LYS A 117 -2.10 4.67 -16.52
C LYS A 117 -2.44 6.03 -15.91
N TYR A 118 -3.65 6.19 -15.38
CA TYR A 118 -4.13 7.44 -14.79
C TYR A 118 -3.50 7.64 -13.41
N VAL A 119 -2.54 8.57 -13.33
CA VAL A 119 -1.72 8.73 -12.11
C VAL A 119 -2.54 9.23 -10.90
N GLN A 120 -3.59 10.02 -11.16
CA GLN A 120 -4.51 10.51 -10.14
C GLN A 120 -5.66 9.54 -9.87
N GLY A 121 -5.64 8.35 -10.46
CA GLY A 121 -6.77 7.44 -10.46
C GLY A 121 -7.83 7.84 -11.48
N CYS A 122 -8.89 7.05 -11.52
CA CYS A 122 -9.99 7.18 -12.46
C CYS A 122 -11.29 6.68 -11.81
N ALA A 123 -12.44 6.89 -12.45
CA ALA A 123 -13.75 6.45 -11.93
C ALA A 123 -14.41 5.28 -12.71
N PRO A 124 -13.70 4.27 -13.24
CA PRO A 124 -14.33 3.12 -13.85
C PRO A 124 -14.89 2.18 -12.78
N ASP A 125 -16.05 1.59 -13.06
CA ASP A 125 -16.72 0.60 -12.20
C ASP A 125 -16.03 -0.78 -12.22
N SER A 126 -14.97 -0.94 -13.01
CA SER A 126 -14.24 -2.20 -13.15
C SER A 126 -12.78 -1.96 -13.54
N ASP A 127 -11.85 -2.42 -12.69
CA ASP A 127 -10.42 -2.48 -12.97
C ASP A 127 -9.82 -3.72 -12.29
N TYR A 128 -8.62 -4.12 -12.70
CA TYR A 128 -7.88 -5.19 -12.03
C TYR A 128 -7.14 -4.64 -10.80
N TYR A 129 -7.28 -5.32 -9.67
CA TYR A 129 -6.57 -4.99 -8.44
C TYR A 129 -5.83 -6.21 -7.91
N PHE A 130 -4.54 -6.05 -7.63
CA PHE A 130 -3.78 -7.03 -6.88
C PHE A 130 -3.64 -6.56 -5.42
N TYR A 131 -3.92 -7.46 -4.47
CA TYR A 131 -3.90 -7.16 -3.03
C TYR A 131 -3.45 -8.35 -2.16
N HIS A 132 -2.92 -9.43 -2.76
CA HIS A 132 -2.34 -10.57 -2.02
C HIS A 132 -0.81 -10.45 -1.88
N TRP A 133 -0.35 -9.23 -1.59
CA TRP A 133 1.06 -8.86 -1.52
C TRP A 133 1.89 -9.69 -0.53
N GLN A 134 1.23 -10.25 0.51
CA GLN A 134 1.86 -11.09 1.53
C GLN A 134 2.46 -12.40 1.01
N HIS A 135 2.16 -12.77 -0.24
CA HIS A 135 2.60 -14.01 -0.86
C HIS A 135 3.70 -13.84 -1.91
N VAL A 136 4.08 -12.60 -2.25
CA VAL A 136 4.99 -12.34 -3.36
C VAL A 136 6.17 -11.49 -2.95
N SER A 137 7.32 -11.71 -3.58
CA SER A 137 8.54 -10.90 -3.39
C SER A 137 8.62 -9.73 -4.36
N SER A 138 8.12 -9.92 -5.58
CA SER A 138 8.21 -8.93 -6.66
C SER A 138 6.96 -8.94 -7.54
N PHE A 139 6.62 -7.75 -8.04
CA PHE A 139 5.56 -7.49 -9.00
C PHE A 139 6.18 -6.86 -10.25
N ILE A 140 6.05 -7.53 -11.38
CA ILE A 140 6.55 -7.08 -12.67
C ILE A 140 5.38 -6.45 -13.44
N TYR A 141 5.51 -5.16 -13.70
CA TYR A 141 4.63 -4.45 -14.60
C TYR A 141 5.01 -4.78 -16.05
N PHE A 142 4.19 -5.60 -16.68
CA PHE A 142 4.41 -6.12 -18.02
C PHE A 142 3.51 -5.42 -19.04
N SER A 143 4.08 -5.10 -20.19
CA SER A 143 3.37 -4.65 -21.38
C SER A 143 4.17 -5.05 -22.61
N HIS A 144 3.54 -5.04 -23.78
CA HIS A 144 4.20 -5.31 -25.07
C HIS A 144 4.87 -4.07 -25.69
N ASN A 145 5.34 -3.14 -24.86
CA ASN A 145 6.07 -1.94 -25.30
C ASN A 145 7.54 -2.04 -24.93
N PHE A 146 8.42 -1.56 -25.82
CA PHE A 146 9.87 -1.70 -25.71
C PHE A 146 10.42 -1.42 -24.31
N VAL A 147 10.20 -0.22 -23.75
CA VAL A 147 10.50 0.09 -22.35
C VAL A 147 9.20 0.37 -21.62
N THR A 148 8.86 -0.52 -20.69
CA THR A 148 7.67 -0.47 -19.86
C THR A 148 8.04 0.07 -18.47
N ILE A 149 7.62 1.29 -18.17
CA ILE A 149 7.76 1.95 -16.87
C ILE A 149 6.53 1.62 -16.01
N PRO A 150 6.68 1.01 -14.82
CA PRO A 150 5.54 0.75 -13.93
C PRO A 150 4.78 2.04 -13.59
N PRO A 151 3.45 2.08 -13.70
CA PRO A 151 2.67 3.19 -13.19
C PRO A 151 2.96 3.42 -11.71
N PRO A 152 3.06 4.69 -11.26
CA PRO A 152 3.35 5.01 -9.86
C PRO A 152 2.30 4.42 -8.92
N SER A 153 1.08 4.20 -9.41
CA SER A 153 0.00 3.57 -8.65
C SER A 153 0.31 2.14 -8.24
N TRP A 154 0.91 1.34 -9.12
CA TRP A 154 1.37 -0.01 -8.82
C TRP A 154 2.62 -0.01 -7.94
N THR A 155 3.60 0.84 -8.25
CA THR A 155 4.82 0.97 -7.43
C THR A 155 4.50 1.39 -6.01
N ASN A 156 3.63 2.39 -5.81
CA ASN A 156 3.18 2.83 -4.50
C ASN A 156 2.51 1.68 -3.71
N ALA A 157 1.62 0.92 -4.34
CA ALA A 157 0.94 -0.20 -3.68
C ALA A 157 1.89 -1.36 -3.33
N ALA A 158 2.83 -1.68 -4.24
CA ALA A 158 3.85 -2.70 -4.03
C ALA A 158 4.79 -2.31 -2.88
N HIS A 159 5.36 -1.09 -2.94
CA HIS A 159 6.26 -0.55 -1.93
C HIS A 159 5.62 -0.47 -0.54
N ARG A 160 4.36 0.00 -0.46
CA ARG A 160 3.62 0.04 0.82
C ARG A 160 3.48 -1.34 1.45
N ASN A 161 3.42 -2.38 0.63
CA ASN A 161 3.35 -3.77 1.06
C ASN A 161 4.71 -4.51 1.02
N GLY A 162 5.82 -3.78 0.84
CA GLY A 162 7.19 -4.31 0.87
C GLY A 162 7.53 -5.28 -0.27
N VAL A 163 6.92 -5.06 -1.43
CA VAL A 163 7.11 -5.85 -2.67
C VAL A 163 7.87 -4.98 -3.67
N LEU A 164 8.86 -5.57 -4.34
CA LEU A 164 9.61 -4.89 -5.40
C LEU A 164 8.71 -4.66 -6.63
N SER A 165 8.78 -3.47 -7.23
CA SER A 165 8.10 -3.11 -8.47
C SER A 165 9.12 -3.10 -9.62
N LEU A 166 8.97 -3.98 -10.61
CA LEU A 166 9.88 -4.09 -11.74
C LEU A 166 9.20 -3.63 -13.03
N GLY A 167 9.92 -2.87 -13.86
CA GLY A 167 9.56 -2.61 -15.24
C GLY A 167 9.87 -3.80 -16.16
N THR A 168 9.57 -3.63 -17.45
CA THR A 168 9.88 -4.64 -18.47
C THR A 168 10.60 -4.00 -19.65
N ILE A 169 11.68 -4.62 -20.11
CA ILE A 169 12.29 -4.38 -21.41
C ILE A 169 11.94 -5.55 -22.30
N ILE A 170 11.26 -5.29 -23.41
CA ILE A 170 10.83 -6.35 -24.32
C ILE A 170 11.14 -6.02 -25.78
N THR A 171 11.63 -7.01 -26.53
CA THR A 171 11.78 -6.92 -27.98
C THR A 171 11.15 -8.16 -28.60
N GLU A 172 10.23 -7.99 -29.54
CA GLU A 172 9.47 -9.11 -30.09
C GLU A 172 9.50 -9.09 -31.62
N TRP A 173 9.49 -10.27 -32.21
CA TRP A 173 9.27 -10.46 -33.65
C TRP A 173 10.33 -9.75 -34.52
N LYS A 174 9.94 -9.35 -35.74
CA LYS A 174 10.83 -8.72 -36.71
C LYS A 174 11.25 -7.33 -36.27
N GLU A 175 10.32 -6.57 -35.70
CA GLU A 175 10.52 -5.21 -35.19
C GLU A 175 11.54 -5.21 -34.05
N GLY A 176 11.42 -6.16 -33.11
CA GLY A 176 12.38 -6.37 -32.03
C GLY A 176 13.78 -6.73 -32.53
N SER A 177 13.88 -7.58 -33.56
CA SER A 177 15.16 -7.89 -34.19
C SER A 177 15.82 -6.66 -34.82
N ILE A 178 15.04 -5.81 -35.50
CA ILE A 178 15.53 -4.54 -36.05
C ILE A 178 15.97 -3.57 -34.94
N LEU A 179 15.24 -3.53 -33.83
CA LEU A 179 15.59 -2.72 -32.68
C LEU A 179 16.91 -3.21 -32.07
N CYS A 180 17.04 -4.51 -31.80
CA CYS A 180 18.27 -5.12 -31.28
C CYS A 180 19.46 -4.87 -32.21
N MET A 181 19.25 -4.91 -33.54
CA MET A 181 20.30 -4.57 -34.49
C MET A 181 20.85 -3.15 -34.32
N LYS A 182 20.03 -2.19 -33.89
CA LYS A 182 20.48 -0.83 -33.61
C LYS A 182 21.08 -0.73 -32.21
N LEU A 183 20.37 -1.23 -31.20
CA LEU A 183 20.76 -1.15 -29.80
C LEU A 183 22.11 -1.82 -29.54
N LEU A 184 22.34 -3.01 -30.13
CA LEU A 184 23.53 -3.83 -29.91
C LEU A 184 24.61 -3.63 -30.99
N SER A 185 24.53 -2.56 -31.79
CA SER A 185 25.50 -2.31 -32.89
C SER A 185 26.84 -1.74 -32.42
N ASP A 186 26.84 -0.99 -31.32
CA ASP A 186 28.01 -0.30 -30.77
C ASP A 186 27.88 -0.28 -29.24
N GLU A 187 28.96 -0.58 -28.54
CA GLU A 187 29.03 -0.60 -27.08
C GLU A 187 28.57 0.72 -26.45
N ARG A 188 28.86 1.87 -27.08
CA ARG A 188 28.45 3.20 -26.58
C ARG A 188 26.94 3.41 -26.63
N ILE A 189 26.25 2.77 -27.58
CA ILE A 189 24.78 2.81 -27.65
C ILE A 189 24.20 1.96 -26.50
N VAL A 190 24.82 0.82 -26.22
CA VAL A 190 24.46 -0.03 -25.07
C VAL A 190 24.65 0.72 -23.76
N GLU A 191 25.84 1.31 -23.53
CA GLU A 191 26.14 2.12 -22.34
C GLU A 191 25.11 3.25 -22.15
N ALA A 192 24.86 4.03 -23.20
CA ALA A 192 23.90 5.14 -23.14
C ALA A 192 22.48 4.66 -22.85
N PHE A 193 22.08 3.50 -23.37
CA PHE A 193 20.76 2.93 -23.07
C PHE A 193 20.68 2.41 -21.63
N VAL A 194 21.72 1.72 -21.15
CA VAL A 194 21.82 1.25 -19.76
C VAL A 194 21.74 2.42 -18.77
N ASP A 195 22.46 3.51 -19.04
CA ASP A 195 22.41 4.74 -18.25
C ASP A 195 20.97 5.27 -18.14
N LYS A 196 20.19 5.21 -19.22
CA LYS A 196 18.79 5.62 -19.21
C LYS A 196 17.91 4.68 -18.38
N LEU A 197 18.11 3.37 -18.49
CA LEU A 197 17.37 2.40 -17.68
C LEU A 197 17.62 2.57 -16.18
N ILE A 198 18.87 2.86 -15.78
CA ILE A 198 19.24 3.16 -14.39
C ILE A 198 18.57 4.46 -13.95
N GLN A 199 18.69 5.53 -14.74
CA GLN A 199 18.07 6.82 -14.41
C GLN A 199 16.54 6.73 -14.32
N LEU A 200 15.89 5.94 -15.17
CA LEU A 200 14.44 5.69 -15.13
C LEU A 200 14.02 5.04 -13.80
N ALA A 201 14.73 3.98 -13.38
CA ALA A 201 14.47 3.28 -12.13
C ALA A 201 14.63 4.21 -10.91
N VAL A 202 15.73 4.98 -10.87
CA VAL A 202 15.99 5.96 -9.80
C VAL A 202 14.94 7.06 -9.78
N TYR A 203 14.61 7.63 -10.94
CA TYR A 203 13.77 8.81 -11.02
C TYR A 203 12.28 8.50 -10.79
N TYR A 204 11.76 7.40 -11.34
CA TYR A 204 10.38 6.96 -11.10
C TYR A 204 10.23 6.08 -9.85
N ASN A 205 11.35 5.80 -9.16
CA ASN A 205 11.42 5.12 -7.87
C ASN A 205 10.86 3.69 -7.92
N PHE A 206 11.36 2.86 -8.83
CA PHE A 206 11.05 1.42 -8.91
C PHE A 206 12.34 0.58 -8.96
N ASP A 207 12.22 -0.74 -8.80
CA ASP A 207 13.31 -1.58 -8.28
C ASP A 207 14.04 -2.43 -9.34
N GLY A 208 13.87 -2.17 -10.63
CA GLY A 208 14.60 -2.85 -11.69
C GLY A 208 13.73 -3.39 -12.82
N TRP A 209 14.18 -4.47 -13.47
CA TRP A 209 13.70 -4.85 -14.81
C TRP A 209 13.60 -6.36 -15.03
N LEU A 210 12.53 -6.78 -15.70
CA LEU A 210 12.51 -8.01 -16.50
C LEU A 210 13.05 -7.70 -17.91
N ILE A 211 14.01 -8.49 -18.38
CA ILE A 211 14.53 -8.44 -19.75
C ILE A 211 13.96 -9.62 -20.53
N ASN A 212 13.12 -9.34 -21.52
CA ASN A 212 12.48 -10.34 -22.36
C ASN A 212 12.80 -10.13 -23.85
N ILE A 213 13.74 -10.92 -24.39
CA ILE A 213 14.16 -10.82 -25.80
C ILE A 213 13.49 -11.95 -26.60
N GLU A 214 12.34 -11.68 -27.21
CA GLU A 214 11.53 -12.61 -28.01
C GLU A 214 11.85 -12.49 -29.52
N ASN A 215 13.13 -12.37 -29.86
CA ASN A 215 13.63 -12.40 -31.24
C ASN A 215 15.07 -12.91 -31.30
N ASN A 216 15.49 -13.39 -32.48
CA ASN A 216 16.90 -13.77 -32.69
C ASN A 216 17.85 -12.56 -32.54
N ILE A 217 19.03 -12.83 -32.00
CA ILE A 217 20.18 -11.94 -31.90
C ILE A 217 21.29 -12.49 -32.80
N GLN A 218 21.95 -11.61 -33.55
CA GLN A 218 23.05 -12.03 -34.43
C GLN A 218 24.30 -12.35 -33.60
N GLU A 219 25.11 -13.31 -34.04
CA GLU A 219 26.28 -13.78 -33.28
C GLU A 219 27.24 -12.63 -32.91
N HIS A 220 27.47 -11.69 -33.83
CA HIS A 220 28.32 -10.51 -33.60
C HIS A 220 27.75 -9.49 -32.60
N GLN A 221 26.51 -9.64 -32.16
CA GLN A 221 25.82 -8.76 -31.19
C GLN A 221 25.82 -9.34 -29.79
N LEU A 222 26.20 -10.61 -29.63
CA LEU A 222 26.13 -11.32 -28.35
C LEU A 222 27.00 -10.66 -27.29
N ASP A 223 28.22 -10.25 -27.63
CA ASP A 223 29.10 -9.56 -26.69
C ASP A 223 28.44 -8.29 -26.13
N ASN A 224 27.80 -7.50 -26.99
CA ASN A 224 27.08 -6.29 -26.58
C ASN A 224 25.84 -6.58 -25.73
N LEU A 225 25.16 -7.71 -25.95
CA LEU A 225 24.07 -8.16 -25.08
C LEU A 225 24.60 -8.53 -23.68
N LEU A 226 25.73 -9.23 -23.61
CA LEU A 226 26.37 -9.57 -22.32
C LEU A 226 26.85 -8.31 -21.58
N ILE A 227 27.40 -7.34 -22.30
CA ILE A 227 27.77 -6.02 -21.75
C ILE A 227 26.52 -5.31 -21.20
N LEU A 228 25.41 -5.29 -21.96
CA LEU A 228 24.15 -4.69 -21.51
C LEU A 228 23.72 -5.26 -20.17
N LEU A 229 23.64 -6.58 -20.04
CA LEU A 229 23.19 -7.24 -18.81
C LEU A 229 24.16 -6.99 -17.64
N THR A 230 25.46 -7.01 -17.90
CA THR A 230 26.49 -6.77 -16.88
C THR A 230 26.41 -5.34 -16.34
N LEU A 231 26.39 -4.35 -17.23
CA LEU A 231 26.34 -2.94 -16.85
C LEU A 231 25.01 -2.58 -16.19
N LEU A 232 23.90 -3.11 -16.69
CA LEU A 232 22.58 -2.85 -16.12
C LEU A 232 22.47 -3.40 -14.70
N THR A 233 22.85 -4.66 -14.49
CA THR A 233 22.74 -5.31 -13.18
C THR A 233 23.64 -4.63 -12.15
N THR A 234 24.92 -4.42 -12.48
CA THR A 234 25.88 -3.78 -11.56
C THR A 234 25.56 -2.31 -11.29
N GLY A 235 25.17 -1.56 -12.33
CA GLY A 235 24.79 -0.15 -12.23
C GLY A 235 23.52 0.04 -11.39
N LEU A 236 22.51 -0.80 -11.58
CA LEU A 236 21.29 -0.76 -10.76
C LEU A 236 21.55 -1.11 -9.30
N HIS A 237 22.35 -2.15 -8.99
CA HIS A 237 22.67 -2.47 -7.60
C HIS A 237 23.38 -1.31 -6.88
N THR A 238 24.17 -0.53 -7.63
CA THR A 238 24.84 0.67 -7.11
C THR A 238 23.85 1.82 -6.87
N ALA A 239 22.95 2.06 -7.84
CA ALA A 239 22.04 3.20 -7.81
C ALA A 239 20.79 2.97 -6.95
N VAL A 240 20.29 1.73 -6.90
CA VAL A 240 19.08 1.28 -6.22
C VAL A 240 19.42 -0.02 -5.45
N PRO A 241 19.87 0.08 -4.20
CA PRO A 241 20.24 -1.10 -3.40
C PRO A 241 19.08 -2.07 -3.24
N GLY A 242 19.33 -3.35 -3.54
CA GLY A 242 18.31 -4.41 -3.48
C GLY A 242 17.48 -4.55 -4.76
N SER A 243 17.75 -3.75 -5.80
CA SER A 243 17.14 -3.88 -7.11
C SER A 243 17.37 -5.25 -7.75
N LYS A 244 16.54 -5.56 -8.76
CA LYS A 244 16.56 -6.85 -9.47
C LYS A 244 16.55 -6.69 -10.98
N VAL A 245 17.46 -7.40 -11.65
CA VAL A 245 17.42 -7.64 -13.09
C VAL A 245 17.14 -9.12 -13.33
N LEU A 246 16.01 -9.42 -13.97
CA LEU A 246 15.59 -10.79 -14.28
C LEU A 246 15.68 -11.04 -15.79
N TRP A 247 16.22 -12.19 -16.17
CA TRP A 247 16.28 -12.62 -17.57
C TRP A 247 15.12 -13.58 -17.88
N TYR A 248 14.39 -13.39 -18.97
CA TYR A 248 13.42 -14.38 -19.45
C TYR A 248 14.13 -15.46 -20.30
N ASP A 249 13.79 -16.73 -20.10
CA ASP A 249 14.34 -17.88 -20.82
C ASP A 249 13.94 -17.89 -22.31
N SER A 250 14.60 -17.05 -23.10
CA SER A 250 14.29 -16.85 -24.52
C SER A 250 15.45 -17.21 -25.45
N VAL A 251 16.45 -16.33 -25.61
CA VAL A 251 17.57 -16.56 -26.52
C VAL A 251 18.62 -17.47 -25.88
N MET A 252 19.15 -18.39 -26.66
CA MET A 252 20.27 -19.24 -26.28
C MET A 252 21.60 -18.49 -26.38
N SER A 253 22.69 -19.13 -25.96
CA SER A 253 24.02 -18.55 -25.96
C SER A 253 24.59 -18.26 -27.35
N ASN A 254 23.99 -18.82 -28.39
CA ASN A 254 24.32 -18.55 -29.79
C ASN A 254 23.39 -17.48 -30.43
N GLY A 255 22.50 -16.86 -29.66
CA GLY A 255 21.59 -15.81 -30.11
C GLY A 255 20.29 -16.30 -30.75
N GLN A 256 20.10 -17.61 -30.93
CA GLN A 256 18.84 -18.15 -31.45
C GLN A 256 17.75 -18.09 -30.37
N LEU A 257 16.55 -17.61 -30.74
CA LEU A 257 15.36 -17.63 -29.90
C LEU A 257 14.85 -19.07 -29.79
N GLN A 258 15.03 -19.67 -28.63
CA GLN A 258 14.52 -21.00 -28.32
C GLN A 258 14.39 -21.16 -26.79
N TRP A 259 13.15 -21.11 -26.31
CA TRP A 259 12.85 -21.31 -24.89
C TRP A 259 13.26 -22.72 -24.43
N GLN A 260 14.04 -22.82 -23.37
CA GLN A 260 14.57 -24.10 -22.88
C GLN A 260 13.64 -24.76 -21.87
N ASN A 261 12.72 -23.99 -21.26
CA ASN A 261 11.86 -24.37 -20.15
C ASN A 261 12.64 -24.79 -18.89
N LYS A 262 13.95 -24.53 -18.86
CA LYS A 262 14.86 -24.94 -17.80
C LYS A 262 16.12 -24.10 -17.78
N LEU A 263 16.78 -24.03 -16.63
CA LEU A 263 18.15 -23.55 -16.57
C LEU A 263 19.07 -24.66 -17.09
N ASN A 264 19.84 -24.35 -18.14
CA ASN A 264 20.84 -25.26 -18.71
C ASN A 264 22.04 -24.46 -19.24
N HIS A 265 23.04 -25.13 -19.81
CA HIS A 265 24.25 -24.47 -20.32
C HIS A 265 24.00 -23.47 -21.47
N LEU A 266 22.86 -23.55 -22.15
CA LEU A 266 22.51 -22.68 -23.28
C LEU A 266 21.97 -21.31 -22.81
N ASN A 267 21.46 -21.20 -21.59
CA ASN A 267 20.99 -19.91 -21.03
C ASN A 267 21.70 -19.51 -19.73
N LYS A 268 22.57 -20.37 -19.17
CA LYS A 268 23.28 -20.11 -17.90
C LYS A 268 24.07 -18.80 -17.91
N GLN A 269 24.66 -18.41 -19.03
CA GLN A 269 25.43 -17.16 -19.09
C GLN A 269 24.57 -15.92 -18.73
N TYR A 270 23.29 -15.91 -19.10
CA TYR A 270 22.38 -14.81 -18.77
C TYR A 270 21.95 -14.87 -17.30
N PHE A 271 21.70 -16.07 -16.78
CA PHE A 271 21.42 -16.28 -15.36
C PHE A 271 22.58 -15.84 -14.46
N ASP A 272 23.82 -16.08 -14.87
CA ASP A 272 25.02 -15.69 -14.13
C ASP A 272 25.25 -14.16 -14.11
N LEU A 273 24.80 -13.45 -15.15
CA LEU A 273 24.91 -11.99 -15.26
C LEU A 273 23.75 -11.21 -14.63
N CYS A 274 22.63 -11.88 -14.35
CA CYS A 274 21.40 -11.30 -13.80
C CYS A 274 21.13 -11.79 -12.37
N ASP A 275 20.20 -11.13 -11.67
CA ASP A 275 19.75 -11.56 -10.33
C ASP A 275 18.94 -12.86 -10.34
N GLY A 276 18.38 -13.24 -11.48
CA GLY A 276 17.66 -14.48 -11.64
C GLY A 276 17.17 -14.71 -13.06
N ILE A 277 16.57 -15.88 -13.28
CA ILE A 277 15.99 -16.28 -14.56
C ILE A 277 14.52 -16.65 -14.38
N PHE A 278 13.67 -16.10 -15.24
CA PHE A 278 12.27 -16.47 -15.41
C PHE A 278 12.20 -17.51 -16.54
N LEU A 279 11.99 -18.78 -16.18
CA LEU A 279 11.86 -19.89 -17.12
C LEU A 279 10.51 -19.89 -17.83
N ASN A 280 10.51 -20.30 -19.09
CA ASN A 280 9.29 -20.51 -19.85
C ASN A 280 8.40 -21.62 -19.22
N TYR A 281 7.11 -21.62 -19.54
CA TYR A 281 6.08 -22.37 -18.83
C TYR A 281 5.80 -23.80 -19.33
N HIS A 282 6.56 -24.31 -20.31
CA HIS A 282 6.42 -25.68 -20.86
C HIS A 282 7.43 -26.68 -20.26
N TRP A 283 7.70 -26.59 -18.97
CA TRP A 283 8.69 -27.41 -18.27
C TRP A 283 8.15 -28.81 -17.93
N THR A 284 9.07 -29.76 -17.71
CA THR A 284 8.78 -31.09 -17.17
C THR A 284 9.39 -31.28 -15.77
N MET A 285 9.02 -32.34 -15.06
CA MET A 285 9.64 -32.69 -13.76
C MET A 285 11.15 -32.90 -13.85
N ALA A 286 11.63 -33.43 -14.98
CA ALA A 286 13.07 -33.61 -15.22
C ALA A 286 13.77 -32.25 -15.37
N ASP A 287 13.12 -31.30 -16.04
CA ASP A 287 13.63 -29.95 -16.23
C ASP A 287 13.77 -29.18 -14.91
N LEU A 288 12.83 -29.36 -13.97
CA LEU A 288 12.94 -28.80 -12.63
C LEU A 288 14.15 -29.37 -11.87
N LYS A 289 14.35 -30.69 -11.95
CA LYS A 289 15.48 -31.35 -11.29
C LYS A 289 16.83 -30.91 -11.88
N ASP A 290 16.90 -30.80 -13.21
CA ASP A 290 18.09 -30.32 -13.92
C ASP A 290 18.39 -28.86 -13.50
N SER A 291 17.37 -28.00 -13.50
CA SER A 291 17.49 -26.59 -13.11
C SER A 291 17.95 -26.45 -11.67
N HIS A 292 17.36 -27.22 -10.75
CA HIS A 292 17.75 -27.23 -9.34
C HIS A 292 19.22 -27.64 -9.17
N SER A 293 19.64 -28.69 -9.87
CA SER A 293 21.02 -29.19 -9.79
C SER A 293 22.02 -28.17 -10.33
N LEU A 294 21.69 -27.50 -11.44
CA LEU A 294 22.58 -26.54 -12.09
C LEU A 294 22.64 -25.18 -11.38
N ALA A 295 21.52 -24.71 -10.79
CA ALA A 295 21.46 -23.45 -10.05
C ALA A 295 22.31 -23.49 -8.77
N SER A 296 22.52 -24.68 -8.19
CA SER A 296 23.28 -24.86 -6.94
C SER A 296 22.75 -23.89 -5.86
N HIS A 297 23.61 -23.15 -5.17
CA HIS A 297 23.22 -22.18 -4.14
C HIS A 297 22.22 -21.08 -4.57
N ARG A 298 21.98 -20.89 -5.87
CA ARG A 298 21.03 -19.90 -6.42
C ARG A 298 19.66 -20.49 -6.81
N ASN A 299 19.24 -21.58 -6.16
CA ASN A 299 17.94 -22.22 -6.45
C ASN A 299 16.74 -21.24 -6.37
N SER A 300 16.78 -20.30 -5.42
CA SER A 300 15.73 -19.28 -5.23
C SER A 300 15.67 -18.24 -6.35
N ASP A 301 16.70 -18.17 -7.19
CA ASP A 301 16.82 -17.18 -8.27
C ASP A 301 16.34 -17.75 -9.62
N VAL A 302 15.94 -19.02 -9.65
CA VAL A 302 15.27 -19.65 -10.79
C VAL A 302 13.77 -19.61 -10.55
N PHE A 303 13.07 -18.76 -11.32
CA PHE A 303 11.64 -18.57 -11.27
C PHE A 303 10.97 -19.36 -12.39
N VAL A 304 10.40 -20.51 -12.05
CA VAL A 304 9.71 -21.38 -13.00
C VAL A 304 8.36 -20.76 -13.39
N GLY A 305 8.12 -20.59 -14.69
CA GLY A 305 6.90 -19.97 -15.21
C GLY A 305 5.65 -20.84 -15.02
N ILE A 306 4.57 -20.19 -14.58
CA ILE A 306 3.19 -20.68 -14.70
C ILE A 306 2.42 -19.67 -15.53
N ASP A 307 1.98 -20.05 -16.73
CA ASP A 307 1.02 -19.27 -17.50
C ASP A 307 -0.39 -19.51 -16.96
N VAL A 308 -0.97 -18.52 -16.29
CA VAL A 308 -2.30 -18.63 -15.68
C VAL A 308 -3.40 -18.74 -16.75
N PHE A 309 -3.15 -18.38 -18.01
CA PHE A 309 -4.08 -18.65 -19.11
C PHE A 309 -4.09 -20.11 -19.58
N GLY A 310 -3.15 -20.94 -19.13
CA GLY A 310 -3.17 -22.38 -19.40
C GLY A 310 -2.64 -22.77 -20.78
N ARG A 311 -1.85 -21.93 -21.47
CA ARG A 311 -1.38 -22.22 -22.84
C ARG A 311 -0.23 -23.22 -22.81
N GLY A 312 -0.56 -24.51 -22.61
CA GLY A 312 0.40 -25.63 -22.66
C GLY A 312 1.23 -25.81 -21.39
N CYS A 313 0.85 -25.17 -20.28
CA CYS A 313 1.55 -25.28 -19.00
C CYS A 313 1.02 -26.47 -18.16
N PHE A 314 1.83 -26.94 -17.22
CA PHE A 314 1.41 -27.99 -16.27
C PHE A 314 0.16 -27.55 -15.49
N GLY A 315 -0.87 -28.40 -15.45
CA GLY A 315 -2.12 -28.10 -14.73
C GLY A 315 -3.08 -27.15 -15.46
N ASP A 316 -2.83 -26.80 -16.72
CA ASP A 316 -3.76 -26.04 -17.59
C ASP A 316 -4.16 -24.64 -17.06
N GLY A 317 -3.38 -24.05 -16.16
CA GLY A 317 -3.58 -22.70 -15.64
C GLY A 317 -4.88 -22.50 -14.88
N GLY A 318 -5.43 -21.28 -14.92
CA GLY A 318 -6.65 -20.86 -14.23
C GLY A 318 -6.63 -21.22 -12.73
N TYR A 319 -7.77 -21.68 -12.20
CA TYR A 319 -7.84 -22.15 -10.81
C TYR A 319 -6.95 -23.38 -10.50
N ASN A 320 -6.47 -24.09 -11.52
CA ASN A 320 -5.57 -25.24 -11.36
C ASN A 320 -4.09 -24.84 -11.31
N SER A 321 -3.77 -23.54 -11.40
CA SER A 321 -2.40 -23.01 -11.28
C SER A 321 -1.72 -23.45 -9.97
N ASN A 322 -2.49 -23.76 -8.93
CA ASN A 322 -1.99 -24.31 -7.68
C ASN A 322 -1.31 -25.68 -7.84
N MET A 323 -1.72 -26.50 -8.82
CA MET A 323 -1.10 -27.79 -9.09
C MET A 323 0.35 -27.62 -9.59
N ALA A 324 0.58 -26.67 -10.50
CA ALA A 324 1.92 -26.33 -10.96
C ALA A 324 2.75 -25.70 -9.84
N LEU A 325 2.16 -24.76 -9.09
CA LEU A 325 2.83 -24.11 -7.98
C LEU A 325 3.32 -25.12 -6.95
N GLU A 326 2.47 -26.05 -6.51
CA GLU A 326 2.84 -27.10 -5.55
C GLU A 326 4.09 -27.88 -5.98
N VAL A 327 4.14 -28.26 -7.25
CA VAL A 327 5.25 -29.01 -7.84
C VAL A 327 6.53 -28.18 -7.86
N ILE A 328 6.44 -26.93 -8.32
CA ILE A 328 7.58 -26.01 -8.37
C ILE A 328 8.15 -25.78 -6.97
N MET A 329 7.30 -25.44 -6.00
CA MET A 329 7.76 -25.16 -4.63
C MET A 329 8.41 -26.39 -3.98
N LYS A 330 7.86 -27.60 -4.22
CA LYS A 330 8.47 -28.87 -3.74
C LYS A 330 9.81 -29.20 -4.39
N SER A 331 10.09 -28.66 -5.59
CA SER A 331 11.40 -28.80 -6.23
C SER A 331 12.48 -27.88 -5.64
N GLY A 332 12.11 -26.99 -4.70
CA GLY A 332 13.02 -26.01 -4.11
C GLY A 332 13.40 -24.86 -5.03
N LEU A 333 12.64 -24.66 -6.13
CA LEU A 333 12.79 -23.55 -7.07
C LEU A 333 11.68 -22.53 -6.89
N SER A 334 11.94 -21.26 -7.23
CA SER A 334 10.94 -20.19 -7.17
C SER A 334 9.95 -20.26 -8.33
N CYS A 335 8.85 -19.52 -8.21
CA CYS A 335 7.79 -19.47 -9.21
C CYS A 335 7.62 -18.06 -9.78
N ALA A 336 7.42 -17.95 -11.08
CA ALA A 336 6.91 -16.76 -11.75
C ALA A 336 5.47 -17.02 -12.23
N LEU A 337 4.51 -16.34 -11.60
CA LEU A 337 3.10 -16.40 -11.98
C LEU A 337 2.84 -15.40 -13.11
N PHE A 338 2.66 -15.89 -14.32
CA PHE A 338 2.42 -15.08 -15.51
C PHE A 338 0.93 -14.88 -15.78
N ALA A 339 0.55 -13.63 -16.06
CA ALA A 339 -0.79 -13.24 -16.46
C ALA A 339 -1.94 -13.62 -15.48
N PRO A 340 -1.81 -13.41 -14.15
CA PRO A 340 -2.93 -13.60 -13.22
C PRO A 340 -4.13 -12.66 -13.48
N GLY A 341 -3.98 -11.66 -14.36
CA GLY A 341 -5.08 -10.92 -14.96
C GLY A 341 -6.18 -11.81 -15.54
N TRP A 342 -5.85 -13.07 -15.87
CA TRP A 342 -6.81 -14.14 -16.19
C TRP A 342 -8.05 -14.17 -15.29
N VAL A 343 -7.88 -13.96 -13.98
CA VAL A 343 -9.02 -13.97 -13.03
C VAL A 343 -10.06 -12.92 -13.42
N TYR A 344 -9.60 -11.72 -13.78
CA TYR A 344 -10.47 -10.62 -14.20
C TYR A 344 -10.99 -10.80 -15.63
N GLU A 345 -10.17 -11.33 -16.53
CA GLU A 345 -10.49 -11.45 -17.95
C GLU A 345 -11.43 -12.63 -18.27
N ASN A 346 -11.34 -13.73 -17.52
CA ASN A 346 -12.04 -14.98 -17.81
C ASN A 346 -13.13 -15.34 -16.78
N ASN A 347 -13.37 -14.49 -15.79
CA ASN A 347 -14.47 -14.66 -14.83
C ASN A 347 -15.36 -13.40 -14.79
N SER A 348 -16.42 -13.43 -13.99
CA SER A 348 -17.30 -12.28 -13.83
C SER A 348 -16.57 -11.10 -13.17
N LYS A 349 -16.46 -9.97 -13.88
CA LYS A 349 -15.87 -8.72 -13.37
C LYS A 349 -16.60 -8.18 -12.14
N HIS A 350 -17.91 -8.38 -12.05
CA HIS A 350 -18.71 -7.99 -10.88
C HIS A 350 -18.39 -8.82 -9.62
N GLN A 351 -17.82 -10.01 -9.80
CA GLN A 351 -17.37 -10.90 -8.72
C GLN A 351 -15.84 -10.99 -8.71
N PHE A 352 -15.13 -10.00 -9.25
CA PHE A 352 -13.68 -10.05 -9.38
C PHE A 352 -12.99 -10.35 -8.04
N PHE A 353 -13.37 -9.65 -6.97
CA PHE A 353 -12.80 -9.86 -5.65
C PHE A 353 -13.03 -11.27 -5.11
N ASP A 354 -14.23 -11.83 -5.24
CA ASP A 354 -14.53 -13.20 -4.79
C ASP A 354 -13.74 -14.24 -5.60
N ASN A 355 -13.67 -14.05 -6.92
CA ASN A 355 -12.90 -14.93 -7.81
C ASN A 355 -11.40 -14.85 -7.55
N ASN A 356 -10.89 -13.65 -7.24
CA ASN A 356 -9.49 -13.42 -6.90
C ASN A 356 -9.15 -13.99 -5.53
N ASP A 357 -9.99 -13.80 -4.52
CA ASP A 357 -9.85 -14.41 -3.20
C ASP A 357 -9.85 -15.95 -3.32
N LYS A 358 -10.76 -16.51 -4.13
CA LYS A 358 -10.75 -17.95 -4.46
C LYS A 358 -9.45 -18.40 -5.12
N PHE A 359 -8.99 -17.70 -6.16
CA PHE A 359 -7.76 -18.04 -6.87
C PHE A 359 -6.56 -18.06 -5.91
N TRP A 360 -6.40 -17.02 -5.10
CA TRP A 360 -5.28 -16.92 -4.16
C TRP A 360 -5.40 -17.87 -2.96
N SER A 361 -6.61 -18.20 -2.50
CA SER A 361 -6.80 -19.21 -1.44
C SER A 361 -6.27 -20.59 -1.86
N LEU A 362 -6.37 -20.94 -3.16
CA LEU A 362 -5.83 -22.18 -3.72
C LEU A 362 -4.29 -22.18 -3.80
N LEU A 363 -3.68 -21.01 -4.04
CA LEU A 363 -2.22 -20.86 -4.12
C LEU A 363 -1.55 -20.72 -2.75
N SER A 364 -2.21 -20.03 -1.81
CA SER A 364 -1.66 -19.64 -0.51
C SER A 364 -1.03 -20.76 0.33
N PRO A 365 -1.45 -22.05 0.27
CA PRO A 365 -0.79 -23.12 1.01
C PRO A 365 0.65 -23.39 0.57
N TYR A 366 1.00 -23.00 -0.66
CA TYR A 366 2.31 -23.23 -1.26
C TYR A 366 3.15 -21.95 -1.34
N CYS A 367 2.54 -20.77 -1.18
CA CYS A 367 3.24 -19.50 -1.22
C CYS A 367 4.03 -19.21 0.07
N PRO A 368 5.13 -18.43 -0.03
CA PRO A 368 5.73 -17.81 1.15
C PRO A 368 4.72 -16.88 1.85
N LEU A 369 4.99 -16.56 3.11
CA LEU A 369 4.20 -15.62 3.89
C LEU A 369 5.10 -14.61 4.60
N TYR A 370 5.16 -13.41 4.04
CA TYR A 370 5.95 -12.30 4.55
C TYR A 370 5.27 -11.63 5.76
N SER A 371 6.08 -11.14 6.69
CA SER A 371 5.65 -10.42 7.89
C SER A 371 5.95 -8.92 7.73
N TYR A 372 5.04 -8.07 8.21
CA TYR A 372 5.33 -6.65 8.37
C TYR A 372 6.38 -6.46 9.47
N SER A 373 7.46 -5.74 9.19
CA SER A 373 8.64 -5.66 10.08
C SER A 373 9.10 -4.24 10.41
N SER A 374 8.35 -3.23 9.96
CA SER A 374 8.63 -1.83 10.26
C SER A 374 7.37 -1.09 10.65
N LEU A 375 7.51 -0.16 11.58
CA LEU A 375 6.53 0.87 11.92
C LEU A 375 6.81 2.15 11.11
N PRO A 376 5.82 3.03 10.89
CA PRO A 376 4.41 2.92 11.28
C PRO A 376 3.62 1.93 10.40
N LEU A 377 2.51 1.41 10.93
CA LEU A 377 1.56 0.59 10.17
C LEU A 377 0.13 1.11 10.32
N SER A 378 -0.58 1.23 9.20
CA SER A 378 -2.00 1.63 9.15
C SER A 378 -2.78 0.72 8.21
N PHE A 379 -3.82 0.09 8.75
CA PHE A 379 -4.65 -0.87 8.04
C PHE A 379 -6.09 -0.36 7.96
N SER A 380 -6.46 0.28 6.84
CA SER A 380 -7.85 0.69 6.59
C SER A 380 -8.60 -0.30 5.69
N PHE A 381 -7.96 -1.41 5.33
CA PHE A 381 -8.49 -2.45 4.43
C PHE A 381 -8.88 -1.95 3.03
N SER A 382 -8.39 -0.77 2.62
CA SER A 382 -8.71 -0.23 1.30
C SER A 382 -7.94 -0.98 0.23
N ARG A 383 -8.65 -1.42 -0.81
CA ARG A 383 -8.09 -2.01 -2.03
C ARG A 383 -7.82 -0.96 -3.12
N GLY A 384 -7.82 0.33 -2.77
CA GLY A 384 -7.59 1.43 -3.71
C GLY A 384 -8.80 1.76 -4.58
N ASN A 385 -10.00 1.42 -4.12
CA ASN A 385 -11.26 1.75 -4.77
C ASN A 385 -12.40 1.84 -3.75
N GLY A 386 -13.57 2.30 -4.19
CA GLY A 386 -14.81 2.17 -3.46
C GLY A 386 -15.98 2.92 -4.10
N ARG A 387 -17.18 2.73 -3.55
CA ARG A 387 -18.42 3.42 -3.99
C ARG A 387 -18.66 4.76 -3.30
N SER A 388 -17.83 5.07 -2.30
CA SER A 388 -17.68 6.37 -1.66
C SER A 388 -16.24 6.50 -1.16
N LEU A 389 -15.79 7.72 -0.93
CA LEU A 389 -14.53 7.99 -0.22
C LEU A 389 -14.87 8.60 1.14
N SER A 390 -14.31 8.02 2.20
CA SER A 390 -14.44 8.51 3.57
C SER A 390 -13.10 8.99 4.14
N ILE A 391 -13.19 9.98 5.02
CA ILE A 391 -12.09 10.41 5.89
C ILE A 391 -12.63 10.44 7.32
N ASN A 392 -11.97 9.72 8.24
CA ASN A 392 -12.36 9.63 9.66
C ASN A 392 -13.84 9.28 9.86
N GLY A 393 -14.37 8.37 9.03
CA GLY A 393 -15.74 7.89 9.01
C GLY A 393 -16.73 8.77 8.24
N GLN A 394 -16.35 10.00 7.89
CA GLN A 394 -17.21 10.91 7.14
C GLN A 394 -17.06 10.67 5.64
N ALA A 395 -18.15 10.36 4.95
CA ALA A 395 -18.17 10.28 3.49
C ALA A 395 -17.96 11.70 2.91
N ILE A 396 -16.83 11.90 2.23
CA ILE A 396 -16.44 13.16 1.59
C ILE A 396 -16.69 13.17 0.08
N TYR A 397 -16.83 12.00 -0.53
CA TYR A 397 -17.20 11.83 -1.93
C TYR A 397 -18.17 10.65 -2.05
N ASP A 398 -19.27 10.86 -2.76
CA ASP A 398 -20.31 9.86 -2.98
C ASP A 398 -20.36 9.45 -4.45
N GLY A 399 -19.54 8.48 -4.82
CA GLY A 399 -19.38 8.01 -6.19
C GLY A 399 -18.31 6.92 -6.27
N VAL A 400 -18.30 6.21 -7.39
CA VAL A 400 -17.28 5.20 -7.67
C VAL A 400 -15.95 5.90 -7.93
N TRP A 401 -14.90 5.43 -7.29
CA TRP A 401 -13.54 5.93 -7.49
C TRP A 401 -12.54 4.77 -7.43
N SER A 402 -11.43 4.94 -8.13
CA SER A 402 -10.28 4.05 -8.11
C SER A 402 -8.99 4.84 -8.14
N ASN A 403 -8.06 4.48 -7.27
CA ASN A 403 -6.66 4.84 -7.34
C ASN A 403 -5.87 3.76 -6.59
N ILE A 404 -5.12 2.93 -7.31
CA ILE A 404 -4.34 1.83 -6.74
C ILE A 404 -3.32 2.34 -5.70
N SER A 405 -2.82 3.57 -5.85
CA SER A 405 -1.95 4.20 -4.85
C SER A 405 -2.61 4.33 -3.47
N ALA A 406 -3.95 4.35 -3.39
CA ALA A 406 -4.71 4.42 -2.15
C ALA A 406 -4.91 3.07 -1.45
N GLN A 407 -4.35 1.98 -2.01
CA GLN A 407 -4.26 0.72 -1.27
C GLN A 407 -3.49 0.93 0.03
N THR A 408 -4.05 0.50 1.16
CA THR A 408 -3.31 0.44 2.42
C THR A 408 -2.55 -0.87 2.55
N ASN A 409 -1.86 -1.08 3.67
CA ASN A 409 -1.38 -2.41 4.03
C ASN A 409 -2.55 -3.41 4.05
N GLN A 410 -2.36 -4.58 3.43
CA GLN A 410 -3.39 -5.61 3.27
C GLN A 410 -3.32 -6.66 4.40
N LEU A 411 -4.36 -7.50 4.48
CA LEU A 411 -4.39 -8.62 5.43
C LEU A 411 -3.31 -9.66 5.09
N SER A 412 -2.67 -10.23 6.11
CA SER A 412 -1.75 -11.36 5.90
C SER A 412 -2.49 -12.70 5.78
N PHE A 413 -3.75 -12.76 6.24
CA PHE A 413 -4.56 -13.97 6.23
C PHE A 413 -5.94 -13.64 5.66
N SER A 414 -6.31 -14.28 4.54
CA SER A 414 -7.65 -14.17 3.92
C SER A 414 -8.64 -15.16 4.51
N ASP A 415 -8.22 -16.42 4.76
CA ASP A 415 -9.16 -17.53 5.02
C ASP A 415 -8.80 -18.39 6.24
N LYS A 416 -8.52 -17.78 7.40
CA LYS A 416 -8.22 -18.54 8.63
C LYS A 416 -8.98 -18.02 9.84
N LEU A 417 -10.29 -18.28 9.82
CA LEU A 417 -11.04 -18.50 11.06
C LEU A 417 -10.38 -19.67 11.79
N PHE A 418 -9.74 -19.41 12.94
CA PHE A 418 -9.50 -20.46 13.90
C PHE A 418 -10.81 -20.63 14.69
N GLN A 419 -11.73 -21.43 14.15
CA GLN A 419 -12.66 -22.14 15.02
C GLN A 419 -11.86 -23.31 15.56
N LYS A 420 -11.56 -23.30 16.86
CA LYS A 420 -10.97 -24.47 17.52
C LYS A 420 -12.00 -25.61 17.40
N ASP A 421 -11.55 -26.82 17.09
CA ASP A 421 -12.42 -28.01 17.14
C ASP A 421 -13.08 -28.10 18.54
N GLY A 422 -14.41 -27.97 18.57
CA GLY A 422 -15.23 -27.90 19.78
C GLY A 422 -16.44 -26.97 19.62
N GLU A 423 -17.42 -27.07 20.52
CA GLU A 423 -18.59 -26.16 20.55
C GLU A 423 -18.16 -24.73 20.91
N CYS A 424 -17.73 -23.95 19.93
CA CYS A 424 -17.58 -22.50 20.07
C CYS A 424 -18.97 -21.87 20.27
N SER A 425 -19.09 -20.98 21.25
CA SER A 425 -20.32 -20.19 21.44
C SER A 425 -20.49 -19.12 20.38
N VAL A 426 -19.41 -18.73 19.70
CA VAL A 426 -19.44 -17.77 18.59
C VAL A 426 -19.21 -18.48 17.27
N SER A 427 -20.20 -18.42 16.37
CA SER A 427 -20.07 -18.83 14.98
C SER A 427 -19.91 -17.60 14.09
N ILE A 428 -18.76 -17.47 13.43
CA ILE A 428 -18.53 -16.42 12.43
C ILE A 428 -18.82 -17.02 11.05
N ASN A 429 -19.70 -16.37 10.31
CA ASN A 429 -20.16 -16.81 9.00
C ASN A 429 -19.52 -15.99 7.86
N VAL A 430 -19.13 -14.75 8.15
CA VAL A 430 -18.56 -13.82 7.16
C VAL A 430 -17.36 -13.11 7.76
N VAL A 431 -16.25 -13.11 7.02
CA VAL A 431 -15.10 -12.22 7.20
C VAL A 431 -14.73 -11.73 5.80
N LYS A 432 -15.08 -10.50 5.44
CA LYS A 432 -14.89 -10.00 4.07
C LYS A 432 -14.59 -8.51 4.03
N ILE A 433 -13.89 -8.06 2.99
CA ILE A 433 -13.78 -6.63 2.70
C ILE A 433 -15.05 -6.19 1.97
N ARG A 434 -15.69 -5.12 2.45
CA ARG A 434 -16.84 -4.48 1.79
C ARG A 434 -16.49 -3.06 1.38
N ASP A 435 -17.07 -2.61 0.28
CA ASP A 435 -16.82 -1.31 -0.36
C ASP A 435 -18.12 -0.49 -0.60
N ASP A 436 -19.21 -0.90 0.04
CA ASP A 436 -20.58 -0.41 -0.15
C ASP A 436 -20.92 0.81 0.73
N ARG A 437 -20.04 1.81 0.68
CA ARG A 437 -20.18 3.12 1.33
C ARG A 437 -20.01 3.13 2.86
N MET A 438 -19.69 1.98 3.45
CA MET A 438 -19.30 1.87 4.86
C MET A 438 -17.78 1.78 4.97
N ALA A 439 -17.11 2.93 5.07
CA ALA A 439 -15.66 3.00 5.28
C ALA A 439 -15.32 4.05 6.32
N PHE A 440 -14.27 3.79 7.10
CA PHE A 440 -13.71 4.80 8.01
C PHE A 440 -12.75 5.72 7.26
N ASN A 441 -11.72 5.15 6.65
CA ASN A 441 -10.84 5.84 5.72
C ASN A 441 -10.88 5.15 4.36
N ASN A 442 -10.79 5.92 3.28
CA ASN A 442 -10.87 5.44 1.91
C ASN A 442 -12.25 4.85 1.58
N GLY A 443 -12.29 3.69 0.91
CA GLY A 443 -13.51 3.17 0.28
C GLY A 443 -13.95 1.81 0.77
N SER A 444 -13.27 1.22 1.76
CA SER A 444 -13.56 -0.13 2.23
C SER A 444 -13.38 -0.28 3.74
N CYS A 445 -13.97 -1.34 4.30
CA CYS A 445 -13.72 -1.80 5.67
C CYS A 445 -13.78 -3.33 5.74
N LEU A 446 -13.29 -3.90 6.85
CA LEU A 446 -13.45 -5.33 7.14
C LEU A 446 -14.80 -5.58 7.83
N SER A 447 -15.64 -6.42 7.23
CA SER A 447 -16.94 -6.84 7.76
C SER A 447 -16.85 -8.21 8.39
N ILE A 448 -17.37 -8.34 9.61
CA ILE A 448 -17.42 -9.58 10.36
C ILE A 448 -18.86 -9.82 10.80
N GLU A 449 -19.44 -10.91 10.31
CA GLU A 449 -20.84 -11.27 10.59
C GLU A 449 -20.92 -12.70 11.12
N GLY A 450 -21.83 -12.91 12.07
CA GLY A 450 -21.95 -14.20 12.76
C GLY A 450 -23.06 -14.20 13.79
N GLU A 451 -23.02 -15.17 14.68
CA GLU A 451 -23.96 -15.36 15.77
C GLU A 451 -23.24 -15.80 17.04
N CYS A 452 -23.70 -15.32 18.18
CA CYS A 452 -23.29 -15.80 19.50
C CYS A 452 -24.44 -16.59 20.14
N ARG A 453 -24.16 -17.81 20.59
CA ARG A 453 -25.06 -18.70 21.34
C ARG A 453 -24.78 -18.57 22.85
N ARG A 454 -25.82 -18.74 23.67
CA ARG A 454 -25.64 -18.99 25.11
C ARG A 454 -24.98 -20.36 25.26
N ASP A 455 -24.07 -20.48 26.22
CA ASP A 455 -23.60 -21.74 26.84
C ASP A 455 -22.10 -22.05 26.77
N ASN A 456 -21.22 -21.18 26.24
CA ASN A 456 -19.78 -21.30 26.53
C ASN A 456 -19.03 -19.96 26.35
N HIS A 457 -17.97 -19.74 27.12
CA HIS A 457 -17.15 -18.51 27.06
C HIS A 457 -16.00 -18.59 26.02
N THR A 458 -16.03 -19.56 25.11
CA THR A 458 -14.94 -19.77 24.14
C THR A 458 -15.00 -18.72 23.02
N PRO A 459 -13.98 -17.87 22.85
CA PRO A 459 -14.00 -16.83 21.83
C PRO A 459 -13.70 -17.37 20.42
N ALA A 460 -14.23 -16.71 19.40
CA ALA A 460 -13.79 -16.88 18.02
C ALA A 460 -12.51 -16.06 17.77
N ILE A 461 -11.52 -16.65 17.10
CA ILE A 461 -10.23 -15.98 16.80
C ILE A 461 -10.04 -15.88 15.28
N ILE A 462 -9.91 -14.64 14.80
CA ILE A 462 -9.69 -14.30 13.40
C ILE A 462 -8.27 -13.74 13.27
N ARG A 463 -7.39 -14.43 12.54
CA ARG A 463 -6.03 -13.93 12.30
C ARG A 463 -6.07 -12.81 11.28
N LEU A 464 -5.41 -11.69 11.56
CA LEU A 464 -5.39 -10.54 10.67
C LEU A 464 -4.02 -10.35 10.03
N PHE A 465 -2.99 -10.19 10.87
CA PHE A 465 -1.66 -9.78 10.41
C PHE A 465 -0.56 -10.69 10.96
N LYS A 466 0.39 -11.04 10.09
CA LYS A 466 1.68 -11.59 10.47
C LYS A 466 2.65 -10.43 10.59
N MET A 467 3.28 -10.33 11.75
CA MET A 467 4.17 -9.22 12.07
C MET A 467 5.48 -9.76 12.60
N ASP A 468 6.50 -8.91 12.57
CA ASP A 468 7.81 -9.15 13.12
C ASP A 468 8.39 -7.80 13.56
N ILE A 469 7.68 -7.16 14.49
CA ILE A 469 7.89 -5.77 14.88
C ILE A 469 8.63 -5.75 16.21
N ASP A 470 9.89 -5.38 16.14
CA ASP A 470 10.67 -4.93 17.28
C ASP A 470 10.55 -3.40 17.40
N PHE A 471 10.28 -2.91 18.61
CA PHE A 471 10.13 -1.48 18.86
C PHE A 471 10.62 -1.12 20.27
N SER A 472 10.88 0.17 20.48
CA SER A 472 11.33 0.72 21.75
C SER A 472 10.45 1.90 22.17
N GLY A 473 10.27 2.08 23.48
CA GLY A 473 9.45 3.17 24.02
C GLY A 473 7.96 2.89 23.89
N LEU A 474 7.17 3.95 23.72
CA LEU A 474 5.72 3.88 23.66
C LEU A 474 5.22 3.65 22.23
N LEU A 475 4.18 2.83 22.12
CA LEU A 475 3.46 2.55 20.88
C LEU A 475 1.99 2.98 21.03
N LEU A 476 1.50 3.79 20.10
CA LEU A 476 0.07 4.04 19.95
C LEU A 476 -0.54 2.90 19.14
N ILE A 477 -1.57 2.27 19.70
CA ILE A 477 -2.46 1.38 18.97
C ILE A 477 -3.81 2.08 18.89
N SER A 478 -4.38 2.20 17.69
CA SER A 478 -5.74 2.71 17.52
C SER A 478 -6.62 1.71 16.78
N TYR A 479 -7.89 1.69 17.14
CA TYR A 479 -8.89 0.80 16.57
C TYR A 479 -10.19 1.54 16.33
N SER A 480 -10.62 1.60 15.07
CA SER A 480 -11.85 2.26 14.64
C SER A 480 -12.85 1.23 14.14
N TYR A 481 -14.03 1.19 14.74
CA TYR A 481 -15.04 0.17 14.47
C TYR A 481 -16.47 0.68 14.55
N TYR A 482 -17.38 -0.09 13.96
CA TYR A 482 -18.82 0.03 14.12
C TYR A 482 -19.36 -1.32 14.56
N SER A 483 -20.15 -1.35 15.64
CA SER A 483 -20.85 -2.53 16.10
C SER A 483 -22.33 -2.19 16.23
N SER A 484 -23.21 -3.07 15.76
CA SER A 484 -24.66 -2.92 15.97
C SER A 484 -25.13 -3.46 17.33
N SER A 485 -24.21 -3.93 18.17
CA SER A 485 -24.51 -4.59 19.44
C SER A 485 -23.46 -4.25 20.50
N ASP A 486 -23.91 -3.76 21.66
CA ASP A 486 -23.09 -3.54 22.86
C ASP A 486 -22.86 -4.84 23.66
N SER A 487 -23.29 -5.97 23.11
CA SER A 487 -23.34 -7.29 23.74
C SER A 487 -22.11 -8.16 23.49
N LEU A 488 -21.18 -7.65 22.69
CA LEU A 488 -19.97 -8.35 22.30
C LEU A 488 -18.79 -7.85 23.13
N ILE A 489 -17.80 -8.74 23.28
CA ILE A 489 -16.47 -8.42 23.77
C ILE A 489 -15.51 -8.71 22.63
N ASN A 490 -15.01 -7.64 22.03
CA ASN A 490 -14.01 -7.63 20.97
C ASN A 490 -12.67 -7.29 21.58
N LEU A 491 -11.65 -8.10 21.28
CA LEU A 491 -10.29 -7.89 21.75
C LEU A 491 -9.31 -8.03 20.60
N LEU A 492 -8.26 -7.19 20.55
CA LEU A 492 -7.07 -7.51 19.77
C LEU A 492 -6.17 -8.42 20.61
N ARG A 493 -5.87 -9.59 20.06
CA ARG A 493 -4.91 -10.54 20.58
C ARG A 493 -3.56 -10.29 19.91
N LEU A 494 -2.59 -9.83 20.70
CA LEU A 494 -1.21 -9.63 20.26
C LEU A 494 -0.37 -10.87 20.60
N ARG A 495 0.16 -11.52 19.58
CA ARG A 495 1.20 -12.55 19.75
C ARG A 495 2.53 -11.84 19.91
N THR A 496 3.24 -12.13 20.99
CA THR A 496 4.55 -11.55 21.31
C THR A 496 5.58 -12.67 21.54
N ASP A 497 6.83 -12.31 21.78
CA ASP A 497 7.86 -13.28 22.19
C ASP A 497 7.64 -13.79 23.63
N GLY A 498 6.87 -13.04 24.42
CA GLY A 498 6.47 -13.40 25.78
C GLY A 498 5.01 -13.89 25.86
N PRO A 499 4.33 -13.63 27.00
CA PRO A 499 2.91 -13.93 27.13
C PRO A 499 2.07 -13.13 26.14
N ILE A 500 1.06 -13.80 25.55
CA ILE A 500 0.04 -13.17 24.71
C ILE A 500 -0.61 -12.01 25.47
N LYS A 501 -0.80 -10.89 24.78
CA LYS A 501 -1.47 -9.70 25.32
C LYS A 501 -2.85 -9.52 24.67
N PHE A 502 -3.79 -8.97 25.42
CA PHE A 502 -5.13 -8.67 24.94
C PHE A 502 -5.45 -7.20 25.17
N ILE A 503 -5.88 -6.53 24.10
CA ILE A 503 -6.35 -5.14 24.12
C ILE A 503 -7.86 -5.16 24.02
N ALA A 504 -8.55 -4.56 24.99
CA ALA A 504 -10.01 -4.51 25.02
C ALA A 504 -10.54 -3.41 24.11
N LEU A 505 -11.39 -3.77 23.16
CA LEU A 505 -11.92 -2.83 22.16
C LEU A 505 -13.26 -2.19 22.57
N ASP A 506 -14.00 -2.86 23.46
CA ASP A 506 -15.35 -2.44 23.85
C ASP A 506 -15.40 -1.87 25.29
N THR A 507 -16.34 -0.95 25.51
CA THR A 507 -16.58 -0.22 26.76
C THR A 507 -17.33 -1.06 27.78
N MET A 508 -16.61 -1.86 28.55
CA MET A 508 -17.14 -2.42 29.80
C MET A 508 -16.36 -1.87 30.98
N MET A 509 -16.22 -0.54 31.13
CA MET A 509 -15.84 0.14 32.38
C MET A 509 -16.39 1.58 32.43
N SER A 510 -16.65 2.08 33.65
CA SER A 510 -17.26 3.38 33.93
C SER A 510 -16.41 4.56 33.46
N SER A 511 -17.08 5.67 33.13
CA SER A 511 -16.56 6.99 32.71
C SER A 511 -15.69 7.71 33.77
N SER A 512 -15.09 6.98 34.71
CA SER A 512 -14.40 7.51 35.89
C SER A 512 -12.97 6.96 36.03
N GLN A 513 -12.32 6.59 34.92
CA GLN A 513 -10.90 6.23 34.96
C GLN A 513 -10.05 7.49 35.05
N GLN A 514 -9.31 7.63 36.16
CA GLN A 514 -8.31 8.69 36.29
C GLN A 514 -7.25 8.54 35.19
N MET A 515 -6.81 9.67 34.63
CA MET A 515 -5.70 9.70 33.67
C MET A 515 -4.45 9.09 34.32
N LEU A 516 -3.97 7.99 33.74
CA LEU A 516 -2.71 7.36 34.12
C LEU A 516 -1.61 7.87 33.20
N CYS A 517 -0.51 8.29 33.81
CA CYS A 517 0.67 8.73 33.08
C CYS A 517 1.92 7.93 33.49
N ASN A 518 2.88 7.81 32.59
CA ASN A 518 4.23 7.36 32.94
C ASN A 518 5.01 8.47 33.68
N ASP A 519 6.26 8.18 34.03
CA ASP A 519 7.15 9.12 34.75
C ASP A 519 7.40 10.45 33.98
N ASP A 520 7.23 10.44 32.66
CA ASP A 520 7.36 11.61 31.78
C ASP A 520 6.04 12.37 31.59
N GLY A 521 4.98 11.99 32.31
CA GLY A 521 3.65 12.59 32.21
C GLY A 521 2.87 12.21 30.94
N LEU A 522 3.35 11.22 30.16
CA LEU A 522 2.67 10.74 28.96
C LEU A 522 1.54 9.76 29.34
N PRO A 523 0.35 9.83 28.70
CA PRO A 523 -0.74 8.93 29.01
C PRO A 523 -0.36 7.49 28.69
N ILE A 524 -0.74 6.56 29.56
CA ILE A 524 -0.51 5.12 29.40
C ILE A 524 -1.80 4.34 29.58
N SER A 525 -1.94 3.25 28.83
CA SER A 525 -3.09 2.36 28.94
C SER A 525 -3.02 1.52 30.23
N PRO A 526 -4.09 1.50 31.05
CA PRO A 526 -4.13 0.63 32.22
C PRO A 526 -4.18 -0.85 31.84
N ALA A 527 -3.39 -1.66 32.54
CA ALA A 527 -3.55 -3.12 32.54
C ALA A 527 -4.42 -3.53 33.74
N CYS A 528 -5.66 -3.96 33.50
CA CYS A 528 -6.61 -4.31 34.55
C CYS A 528 -6.80 -5.84 34.66
N GLU A 529 -6.81 -6.34 35.90
CA GLU A 529 -7.53 -7.56 36.24
C GLU A 529 -9.01 -7.16 36.34
N THR A 530 -9.72 -7.21 35.21
CA THR A 530 -11.15 -6.86 35.20
C THR A 530 -11.94 -7.73 36.18
N LEU A 531 -13.06 -7.20 36.69
CA LEU A 531 -14.01 -7.89 37.59
C LEU A 531 -14.46 -9.29 37.09
N LEU A 532 -14.33 -9.54 35.78
CA LEU A 532 -14.49 -10.86 35.16
C LEU A 532 -13.18 -11.26 34.46
N PRO A 533 -12.55 -12.40 34.80
CA PRO A 533 -11.35 -12.88 34.12
C PRO A 533 -11.67 -13.23 32.66
N PHE A 534 -10.91 -12.68 31.71
CA PHE A 534 -11.01 -13.11 30.31
C PHE A 534 -10.32 -14.47 30.16
N MET A 535 -11.11 -15.50 29.93
CA MET A 535 -10.66 -16.88 29.88
C MET A 535 -10.44 -17.33 28.44
N VAL A 536 -9.20 -17.70 28.10
CA VAL A 536 -8.89 -18.40 26.85
C VAL A 536 -8.21 -19.71 27.21
N ASP A 537 -8.77 -20.82 26.74
CA ASP A 537 -8.26 -22.16 27.00
C ASP A 537 -8.04 -22.46 28.50
N GLY A 538 -8.98 -21.99 29.35
CA GLY A 538 -8.91 -22.20 30.80
C GLY A 538 -7.87 -21.35 31.52
N ARG A 539 -7.24 -20.36 30.86
CA ARG A 539 -6.32 -19.41 31.47
C ARG A 539 -6.90 -18.00 31.49
N SER A 540 -6.74 -17.32 32.62
CA SER A 540 -7.10 -15.90 32.78
C SER A 540 -6.01 -15.00 32.24
N TYR A 541 -6.40 -13.96 31.49
CA TYR A 541 -5.48 -12.93 30.99
C TYR A 541 -5.92 -11.53 31.42
N LYS A 542 -4.93 -10.67 31.70
CA LYS A 542 -5.16 -9.23 31.90
C LYS A 542 -5.52 -8.57 30.57
N ARG A 543 -6.38 -7.56 30.65
CA ARG A 543 -6.79 -6.75 29.49
C ARG A 543 -6.16 -5.37 29.59
N ILE A 544 -5.59 -4.92 28.48
CA ILE A 544 -5.12 -3.54 28.31
C ILE A 544 -6.34 -2.73 27.87
N LEU A 545 -6.65 -1.69 28.64
CA LEU A 545 -7.79 -0.82 28.40
C LEU A 545 -7.36 0.44 27.66
N SER A 546 -8.33 1.13 27.05
CA SER A 546 -8.06 2.41 26.41
C SER A 546 -7.59 3.43 27.45
N ILE A 547 -6.86 4.44 26.96
CA ILE A 547 -6.58 5.63 27.78
C ILE A 547 -7.87 6.37 28.17
N SER A 548 -7.76 7.32 29.10
CA SER A 548 -8.91 8.12 29.54
C SER A 548 -9.55 8.92 28.40
N GLU A 549 -10.80 9.34 28.59
CA GLU A 549 -11.55 10.08 27.56
C GLU A 549 -10.87 11.40 27.18
N GLU A 550 -10.30 12.10 28.17
CA GLU A 550 -9.58 13.36 27.98
C GLU A 550 -8.33 13.16 27.13
N ALA A 551 -7.53 12.14 27.47
CA ALA A 551 -6.32 11.79 26.70
C ALA A 551 -6.68 11.31 25.28
N SER A 552 -7.79 10.58 25.15
CA SER A 552 -8.33 10.10 23.87
C SER A 552 -8.72 11.26 22.95
N LEU A 553 -9.37 12.31 23.46
CA LEU A 553 -9.73 13.49 22.66
C LEU A 553 -8.50 14.22 22.12
N ILE A 554 -7.46 14.38 22.96
CA ILE A 554 -6.19 15.01 22.56
C ILE A 554 -5.51 14.18 21.47
N ILE A 555 -5.33 12.88 21.71
CA ILE A 555 -4.68 11.99 20.73
C ILE A 555 -5.48 11.91 19.44
N HIS A 556 -6.82 11.86 19.52
CA HIS A 556 -7.67 11.91 18.34
C HIS A 556 -7.35 13.13 17.48
N SER A 557 -7.33 14.32 18.09
CA SER A 557 -7.01 15.56 17.36
C SER A 557 -5.60 15.57 16.76
N LEU A 558 -4.61 15.01 17.47
CA LEU A 558 -3.24 14.90 16.97
C LEU A 558 -3.10 13.94 15.78
N VAL A 559 -3.93 12.89 15.75
CA VAL A 559 -3.92 11.86 14.71
C VAL A 559 -4.74 12.28 13.49
N THR A 560 -5.93 12.86 13.69
CA THR A 560 -6.89 13.10 12.61
C THR A 560 -6.93 14.55 12.11
N GLY A 561 -6.29 15.48 12.83
CA GLY A 561 -6.41 16.91 12.55
C GLY A 561 -7.80 17.49 12.81
N SER A 562 -8.71 16.72 13.44
CA SER A 562 -10.10 17.08 13.72
C SER A 562 -10.47 16.83 15.18
N VAL A 563 -11.42 17.62 15.71
CA VAL A 563 -12.01 17.42 17.05
C VAL A 563 -13.43 16.84 16.95
N ILE A 564 -13.97 16.75 15.74
CA ILE A 564 -15.31 16.20 15.49
C ILE A 564 -15.20 14.68 15.47
N ASN A 565 -15.74 14.03 16.51
CA ASN A 565 -16.01 12.61 16.49
C ASN A 565 -17.23 12.33 15.59
N ASN A 566 -17.13 11.29 14.76
CA ASN A 566 -18.26 10.82 13.99
C ASN A 566 -19.15 9.92 14.87
N ASP A 567 -20.44 10.23 14.98
CA ASP A 567 -21.40 9.46 15.77
C ASP A 567 -21.53 8.00 15.32
N LYS A 568 -21.13 7.69 14.09
CA LYS A 568 -21.23 6.34 13.52
C LYS A 568 -20.07 5.43 13.88
N TRP A 569 -18.85 5.93 13.98
CA TRP A 569 -17.67 5.09 14.19
C TRP A 569 -17.08 5.34 15.58
N SER A 570 -16.85 4.28 16.34
CA SER A 570 -16.11 4.35 17.60
C SER A 570 -14.62 4.18 17.33
N THR A 571 -13.80 5.15 17.76
CA THR A 571 -12.34 5.00 17.78
C THR A 571 -11.86 4.90 19.22
N ARG A 572 -10.91 3.99 19.46
CA ARG A 572 -10.24 3.81 20.76
C ARG A 572 -8.72 3.91 20.58
N TYR A 573 -8.06 4.48 21.58
CA TYR A 573 -6.62 4.68 21.61
C TYR A 573 -6.00 3.97 22.80
N PHE A 574 -4.86 3.35 22.57
CA PHE A 574 -4.09 2.62 23.57
C PHE A 574 -2.63 3.02 23.47
N VAL A 575 -2.01 3.36 24.59
CA VAL A 575 -0.59 3.73 24.64
C VAL A 575 0.12 2.71 25.51
N VAL A 576 0.94 1.87 24.89
CA VAL A 576 1.59 0.73 25.52
C VAL A 576 3.11 0.85 25.48
N ASP A 577 3.80 0.39 26.52
CA ASP A 577 5.27 0.39 26.58
C ASP A 577 5.85 -0.92 26.03
N ALA A 578 6.88 -0.82 25.20
CA ALA A 578 7.67 -1.95 24.70
C ALA A 578 8.16 -2.87 25.83
N LYS A 579 8.50 -2.32 27.01
CA LYS A 579 8.93 -3.10 28.18
C LYS A 579 7.84 -4.03 28.71
N GLU A 580 6.58 -3.68 28.53
CA GLU A 580 5.45 -4.47 29.02
C GLU A 580 4.91 -5.45 27.98
N ILE A 581 4.89 -5.04 26.71
CA ILE A 581 4.32 -5.83 25.61
C ILE A 581 5.37 -6.78 25.02
N GLY A 582 6.60 -6.30 24.86
CA GLY A 582 7.63 -6.95 24.04
C GLY A 582 7.34 -6.84 22.54
N PRO A 583 8.18 -7.47 21.70
CA PRO A 583 8.01 -7.48 20.25
C PRO A 583 6.67 -8.08 19.80
N ILE A 584 6.08 -7.55 18.74
CA ILE A 584 4.80 -8.00 18.19
C ILE A 584 5.03 -8.89 16.97
N ARG A 585 4.65 -10.16 17.09
CA ARG A 585 4.81 -11.18 16.04
C ARG A 585 3.50 -11.46 15.29
N GLY A 586 2.38 -10.90 15.72
CA GLY A 586 1.14 -11.00 14.97
C GLY A 586 -0.08 -10.51 15.72
N VAL A 587 -1.14 -10.25 14.97
CA VAL A 587 -2.38 -9.66 15.47
C VAL A 587 -3.55 -10.52 15.02
N SER A 588 -4.45 -10.78 15.96
CA SER A 588 -5.72 -11.46 15.70
C SER A 588 -6.84 -10.70 16.38
N LEU A 589 -8.05 -10.75 15.81
CA LEU A 589 -9.26 -10.32 16.49
C LEU A 589 -9.84 -11.50 17.25
N CYS A 590 -10.31 -11.24 18.46
CA CYS A 590 -10.93 -12.20 19.34
C CYS A 590 -12.34 -11.68 19.68
N ILE A 591 -13.38 -12.46 19.39
CA ILE A 591 -14.79 -12.09 19.59
C ILE A 591 -15.45 -13.07 20.56
N GLN A 592 -16.12 -12.56 21.59
CA GLN A 592 -16.84 -13.33 22.59
C GLN A 592 -18.20 -12.67 22.90
N GLY A 593 -19.21 -13.44 23.29
CA GLY A 593 -20.45 -12.88 23.86
C GLY A 593 -20.30 -12.47 25.32
N SER A 594 -21.04 -11.44 25.74
CA SER A 594 -21.15 -11.05 27.15
C SER A 594 -22.06 -12.00 27.95
N GLU A 595 -21.86 -12.08 29.27
CA GLU A 595 -22.56 -13.03 30.17
C GLU A 595 -24.08 -12.83 30.25
N SER A 596 -24.61 -11.68 29.80
CA SER A 596 -25.98 -11.24 30.11
C SER A 596 -27.02 -11.51 29.02
N ILE A 597 -26.70 -12.15 27.89
CA ILE A 597 -27.50 -12.00 26.66
C ILE A 597 -27.93 -13.33 26.02
N GLY A 598 -29.09 -13.31 25.36
CA GLY A 598 -29.62 -14.39 24.51
C GLY A 598 -28.83 -14.56 23.21
N GLN A 599 -29.32 -15.39 22.29
CA GLN A 599 -28.73 -15.50 20.96
C GLN A 599 -28.68 -14.10 20.31
N SER A 600 -27.49 -13.65 19.95
CA SER A 600 -27.25 -12.31 19.40
C SER A 600 -26.51 -12.39 18.06
N LYS A 601 -26.90 -11.53 17.12
CA LYS A 601 -26.21 -11.41 15.83
C LYS A 601 -24.96 -10.56 15.99
N ILE A 602 -23.87 -11.02 15.39
CA ILE A 602 -22.63 -10.28 15.26
C ILE A 602 -22.68 -9.54 13.93
N ASN A 603 -22.49 -8.22 14.01
CA ASN A 603 -22.27 -7.36 12.86
C ASN A 603 -21.27 -6.28 13.28
N LEU A 604 -19.99 -6.58 13.04
CA LEU A 604 -18.85 -5.76 13.40
C LEU A 604 -18.14 -5.31 12.12
N LEU A 605 -17.96 -4.01 11.98
CA LEU A 605 -17.11 -3.44 10.94
C LEU A 605 -15.85 -2.90 11.57
N ILE A 606 -14.69 -3.24 11.01
CA ILE A 606 -13.41 -2.64 11.37
C ILE A 606 -13.00 -1.69 10.25
N GLY A 607 -12.98 -0.41 10.59
CA GLY A 607 -12.64 0.65 9.67
C GLY A 607 -11.14 0.90 9.58
N GLU A 608 -10.43 0.81 10.71
CA GLU A 608 -8.99 1.05 10.75
C GLU A 608 -8.32 0.43 11.98
N ILE A 609 -7.09 -0.06 11.81
CA ILE A 609 -6.17 -0.42 12.90
C ILE A 609 -4.82 0.24 12.65
N LYS A 610 -4.28 0.97 13.63
CA LYS A 610 -2.94 1.58 13.53
C LYS A 610 -2.00 1.08 14.62
N PHE A 611 -0.72 0.98 14.27
CA PHE A 611 0.41 0.78 15.17
C PHE A 611 1.43 1.87 14.84
N LEU A 612 1.51 2.90 15.68
CA LEU A 612 2.36 4.08 15.45
C LEU A 612 3.37 4.24 16.57
N PRO A 613 4.66 4.52 16.27
CA PRO A 613 5.58 5.02 17.28
C PRO A 613 4.97 6.26 17.94
N PHE A 614 4.88 6.27 19.27
CA PHE A 614 4.23 7.39 19.98
C PHE A 614 4.99 8.71 19.77
N SER A 615 6.30 8.62 19.51
CA SER A 615 7.15 9.76 19.10
C SER A 615 6.62 10.49 17.87
N ASP A 616 6.06 9.75 16.90
CA ASP A 616 5.56 10.33 15.65
C ASP A 616 4.27 11.11 15.90
N VAL A 617 3.40 10.55 16.75
CA VAL A 617 2.14 11.20 17.17
C VAL A 617 2.45 12.51 17.90
N MET A 618 3.48 12.48 18.76
CA MET A 618 3.92 13.61 19.57
C MET A 618 4.92 14.55 18.86
N ALA A 619 5.16 14.34 17.56
CA ALA A 619 6.04 15.20 16.79
C ALA A 619 5.54 16.67 16.83
N PRO A 620 6.43 17.64 17.10
CA PRO A 620 6.04 19.04 17.28
C PRO A 620 5.48 19.67 15.99
N GLN A 621 5.97 19.22 14.84
CA GLN A 621 5.49 19.63 13.52
C GLN A 621 5.28 18.41 12.64
N LEU A 622 4.23 18.44 11.83
CA LEU A 622 3.99 17.43 10.81
C LEU A 622 4.72 17.82 9.51
N PRO A 623 5.21 16.84 8.74
CA PRO A 623 5.60 17.06 7.35
C PRO A 623 4.47 17.75 6.59
N MET A 624 4.80 18.87 5.96
CA MET A 624 3.88 19.68 5.17
C MET A 624 4.50 19.96 3.80
N VAL A 625 3.64 20.14 2.81
CA VAL A 625 4.08 20.64 1.51
C VAL A 625 4.53 22.09 1.62
N ALA A 626 5.46 22.50 0.76
CA ALA A 626 5.98 23.85 0.64
C ALA A 626 5.92 24.30 -0.83
N ASP A 627 6.14 25.59 -1.06
CA ASP A 627 6.26 26.18 -2.41
C ASP A 627 5.14 25.80 -3.37
N ILE A 628 3.88 25.77 -2.90
CA ILE A 628 2.74 25.47 -3.76
C ILE A 628 2.70 26.51 -4.89
N LYS A 629 2.65 26.03 -6.12
CA LYS A 629 2.67 26.84 -7.34
C LYS A 629 1.67 26.29 -8.35
N VAL A 630 1.29 27.15 -9.29
CA VAL A 630 0.43 26.82 -10.43
C VAL A 630 1.31 26.80 -11.67
N GLU A 631 1.33 25.69 -12.39
CA GLU A 631 2.26 25.50 -13.51
C GLU A 631 1.61 25.73 -14.88
N ARG A 632 0.33 25.38 -15.01
CA ARG A 632 -0.37 25.41 -16.29
C ARG A 632 -1.79 25.91 -16.09
N LEU A 633 -2.18 26.93 -16.86
CA LEU A 633 -3.57 27.35 -17.03
C LEU A 633 -4.03 26.79 -18.38
N LEU A 634 -4.73 25.66 -18.37
CA LEU A 634 -5.25 24.98 -19.57
C LEU A 634 -6.49 25.70 -20.12
N SER A 635 -7.34 26.21 -19.23
CA SER A 635 -8.53 27.02 -19.54
C SER A 635 -8.98 27.76 -18.28
N ILE A 636 -9.65 28.92 -18.42
CA ILE A 636 -10.16 29.73 -17.29
C ILE A 636 -11.62 29.40 -17.00
N ALA A 637 -12.43 29.15 -18.03
CA ALA A 637 -13.85 28.79 -17.89
C ALA A 637 -14.19 27.62 -18.83
N PRO A 638 -14.23 26.37 -18.34
CA PRO A 638 -13.99 25.97 -16.95
C PRO A 638 -12.49 26.00 -16.58
N LEU A 639 -12.16 26.19 -15.31
CA LEU A 639 -10.78 26.26 -14.82
C LEU A 639 -10.11 24.90 -14.92
N SER A 640 -8.97 24.84 -15.59
CA SER A 640 -8.13 23.65 -15.63
C SER A 640 -6.70 24.04 -15.31
N ILE A 641 -6.16 23.55 -14.20
CA ILE A 641 -4.83 23.91 -13.70
C ILE A 641 -4.06 22.71 -13.17
N THR A 642 -2.74 22.80 -13.11
CA THR A 642 -1.91 21.86 -12.35
C THR A 642 -1.25 22.58 -11.19
N LEU A 643 -1.54 22.10 -9.99
CA LEU A 643 -0.87 22.47 -8.75
C LEU A 643 0.37 21.58 -8.59
N TYR A 644 1.48 22.17 -8.17
CA TYR A 644 2.68 21.44 -7.78
C TYR A 644 3.27 22.05 -6.53
N TRP A 645 4.03 21.25 -5.78
CA TRP A 645 4.65 21.67 -4.54
C TRP A 645 5.95 20.89 -4.30
N SER A 646 6.81 21.46 -3.45
CA SER A 646 7.88 20.70 -2.80
C SER A 646 7.30 19.97 -1.58
N GLY A 647 7.78 18.78 -1.28
CA GLY A 647 7.37 18.01 -0.12
C GLY A 647 8.58 17.63 0.72
N ASN A 648 8.38 17.55 2.03
CA ASN A 648 9.33 16.91 2.92
C ASN A 648 9.18 15.38 2.82
N ASP A 649 10.26 14.67 3.15
CA ASP A 649 10.22 13.23 3.37
C ASP A 649 9.13 12.89 4.42
N ASN A 650 8.45 11.75 4.25
CA ASN A 650 7.37 11.20 5.10
C ASN A 650 5.91 11.64 4.84
N ILE A 651 5.63 12.33 3.74
CA ILE A 651 4.25 12.53 3.26
C ILE A 651 3.85 11.29 2.42
N ASP A 652 2.74 10.62 2.79
CA ASP A 652 2.19 9.48 2.04
C ASP A 652 1.34 9.97 0.87
N PHE A 653 0.46 10.95 1.13
CA PHE A 653 -0.40 11.55 0.12
C PHE A 653 -0.89 12.92 0.54
N CYS A 654 -1.50 13.63 -0.41
CA CYS A 654 -2.18 14.91 -0.15
C CYS A 654 -3.66 14.82 -0.52
N ASN A 655 -4.52 15.28 0.40
CA ASN A 655 -5.91 15.59 0.11
C ASN A 655 -6.02 17.01 -0.43
N ILE A 656 -6.76 17.19 -1.52
CA ILE A 656 -6.91 18.48 -2.18
C ILE A 656 -8.34 18.97 -1.99
N TYR A 657 -8.44 20.20 -1.52
CA TYR A 657 -9.70 20.91 -1.35
C TYR A 657 -9.65 22.25 -2.06
N TYR A 658 -10.82 22.82 -2.36
CA TYR A 658 -10.92 24.22 -2.74
C TYR A 658 -12.08 24.91 -2.02
N TYR A 659 -12.03 26.23 -1.93
CA TYR A 659 -13.16 27.06 -1.53
C TYR A 659 -13.12 28.40 -2.26
N PHE A 660 -14.28 29.04 -2.40
CA PHE A 660 -14.39 30.39 -2.94
C PHE A 660 -14.20 31.41 -1.83
N SER A 661 -13.52 32.53 -2.11
CA SER A 661 -13.22 33.54 -1.09
C SER A 661 -14.48 34.19 -0.48
N SER A 662 -15.60 34.14 -1.21
CA SER A 662 -16.92 34.58 -0.76
C SER A 662 -17.51 33.69 0.36
N ILE A 663 -17.17 32.40 0.40
CA ILE A 663 -17.72 31.41 1.36
C ILE A 663 -16.63 30.38 1.73
N PHE A 664 -16.18 30.39 2.99
CA PHE A 664 -15.29 29.34 3.49
C PHE A 664 -16.05 28.03 3.71
N LYS A 665 -16.16 27.24 2.63
CA LYS A 665 -16.69 25.88 2.64
C LYS A 665 -15.76 24.99 1.81
N PRO A 666 -14.71 24.40 2.41
CA PRO A 666 -13.80 23.52 1.70
C PRO A 666 -14.55 22.35 1.05
N VAL A 667 -14.34 22.18 -0.25
CA VAL A 667 -14.88 21.08 -1.05
C VAL A 667 -13.73 20.18 -1.46
N PHE A 668 -13.81 18.90 -1.12
CA PHE A 668 -12.84 17.89 -1.54
C PHE A 668 -12.94 17.68 -3.05
N ILE A 669 -11.79 17.69 -3.74
CA ILE A 669 -11.74 17.46 -5.20
C ILE A 669 -10.89 16.27 -5.61
N GLY A 670 -10.04 15.76 -4.71
CA GLY A 670 -9.29 14.57 -5.00
C GLY A 670 -8.13 14.36 -4.04
N ARG A 671 -7.43 13.25 -4.29
CA ARG A 671 -6.25 12.84 -3.57
C ARG A 671 -5.15 12.52 -4.56
N THR A 672 -3.93 12.89 -4.21
CA THR A 672 -2.74 12.55 -5.00
C THR A 672 -1.69 11.89 -4.13
N PHE A 673 -0.97 10.95 -4.73
CA PHE A 673 0.18 10.25 -4.16
C PHE A 673 1.46 10.69 -4.88
N THR A 674 1.41 11.85 -5.54
CA THR A 674 2.56 12.50 -6.16
C THR A 674 2.63 13.94 -5.64
N ASN A 675 3.67 14.68 -5.97
CA ASN A 675 3.85 16.07 -5.54
C ASN A 675 3.04 17.09 -6.38
N ARG A 676 2.02 16.62 -7.11
CA ARG A 676 1.24 17.41 -8.06
C ARG A 676 -0.21 16.96 -8.09
N PHE A 677 -1.09 17.88 -8.47
CA PHE A 677 -2.49 17.59 -8.74
C PHE A 677 -3.05 18.48 -9.85
N THR A 678 -3.51 17.85 -10.92
CA THR A 678 -4.25 18.45 -12.02
C THR A 678 -5.74 18.52 -11.65
N VAL A 679 -6.23 19.75 -11.59
CA VAL A 679 -7.66 20.09 -11.50
C VAL A 679 -8.16 20.28 -12.92
N SER A 680 -9.19 19.53 -13.31
CA SER A 680 -9.77 19.58 -14.65
C SER A 680 -11.21 20.07 -14.60
N LYS A 681 -11.50 21.08 -15.43
CA LYS A 681 -12.87 21.59 -15.68
C LYS A 681 -13.63 22.06 -14.42
N LEU A 682 -12.96 22.69 -13.47
CA LEU A 682 -13.60 23.30 -12.30
C LEU A 682 -14.43 24.52 -12.75
N ILE A 683 -15.73 24.51 -12.48
CA ILE A 683 -16.59 25.66 -12.80
C ILE A 683 -16.31 26.77 -11.77
N ILE A 684 -15.90 27.93 -12.27
CA ILE A 684 -15.64 29.14 -11.46
C ILE A 684 -16.58 30.25 -11.93
N ASN A 685 -16.97 31.14 -11.01
CA ASN A 685 -17.66 32.38 -11.34
C ASN A 685 -16.60 33.48 -11.52
N ASP A 686 -16.72 34.29 -12.58
CA ASP A 686 -15.71 35.29 -12.99
C ASP A 686 -15.37 36.35 -11.91
N SER A 687 -16.16 36.46 -10.83
CA SER A 687 -15.97 37.44 -9.76
C SER A 687 -15.35 36.90 -8.47
N ASP A 688 -15.11 35.58 -8.35
CA ASP A 688 -14.68 34.95 -7.10
C ASP A 688 -13.28 34.31 -7.20
N ASN A 689 -12.36 34.76 -6.35
CA ASN A 689 -11.07 34.12 -6.16
C ASN A 689 -11.23 32.71 -5.57
N VAL A 690 -10.49 31.75 -6.10
CA VAL A 690 -10.50 30.35 -5.65
C VAL A 690 -9.25 30.07 -4.83
N THR A 691 -9.41 29.50 -3.64
CA THR A 691 -8.28 29.02 -2.83
C THR A 691 -8.25 27.50 -2.83
N PHE A 692 -7.11 26.91 -3.16
CA PHE A 692 -6.85 25.48 -3.06
C PHE A 692 -6.06 25.19 -1.78
N ILE A 693 -6.49 24.19 -1.01
CA ILE A 693 -5.81 23.69 0.18
C ILE A 693 -5.18 22.34 -0.16
N VAL A 694 -3.91 22.17 0.19
CA VAL A 694 -3.16 20.91 0.03
C VAL A 694 -2.87 20.36 1.43
N GLN A 695 -3.73 19.45 1.91
CA GLN A 695 -3.56 18.83 3.22
C GLN A 695 -2.65 17.61 3.09
N SER A 696 -1.46 17.69 3.67
CA SER A 696 -0.52 16.58 3.76
C SER A 696 -1.00 15.53 4.76
N VAL A 697 -0.88 14.25 4.39
CA VAL A 697 -1.09 13.10 5.27
C VAL A 697 0.22 12.32 5.32
N THR A 698 0.73 12.05 6.51
CA THR A 698 2.00 11.34 6.69
C THR A 698 1.85 9.83 6.49
N ASN A 699 2.97 9.11 6.39
CA ASN A 699 3.00 7.63 6.39
C ASN A 699 2.33 7.02 7.64
N SER A 700 2.29 7.75 8.76
CA SER A 700 1.58 7.36 9.98
C SER A 700 0.08 7.68 9.94
N GLY A 701 -0.40 8.22 8.82
CA GLY A 701 -1.78 8.68 8.66
C GLY A 701 -2.12 9.89 9.54
N LEU A 702 -1.12 10.71 9.91
CA LEU A 702 -1.28 11.95 10.67
C LEU A 702 -1.49 13.10 9.70
N CYS A 703 -2.37 14.04 10.02
CA CYS A 703 -2.55 15.25 9.21
C CYS A 703 -2.83 16.48 10.07
N SER A 704 -2.52 17.65 9.52
CA SER A 704 -2.92 18.93 10.11
C SER A 704 -4.39 19.22 9.84
N SER A 705 -4.99 20.13 10.61
CA SER A 705 -6.32 20.63 10.32
C SER A 705 -6.35 21.37 8.98
N LEU A 706 -7.51 21.42 8.31
CA LEU A 706 -7.65 22.14 7.04
C LEU A 706 -7.24 23.63 7.13
N PRO A 707 -7.61 24.39 8.19
CA PRO A 707 -7.18 25.78 8.33
C PRO A 707 -5.66 25.98 8.48
N ASN A 708 -4.96 24.97 9.00
CA ASN A 708 -3.51 24.99 9.21
C ASN A 708 -2.75 24.37 8.03
N SER A 709 -3.45 23.86 7.02
CA SER A 709 -2.82 23.26 5.83
C SER A 709 -2.36 24.34 4.85
N PRO A 710 -1.25 24.12 4.11
CA PRO A 710 -0.80 25.04 3.08
C PRO A 710 -1.87 25.25 2.00
N CYS A 711 -1.97 26.47 1.49
CA CYS A 711 -2.95 26.82 0.48
C CYS A 711 -2.38 27.81 -0.55
N ILE A 712 -3.01 27.85 -1.72
CA ILE A 712 -2.74 28.84 -2.77
C ILE A 712 -4.05 29.46 -3.25
N THR A 713 -4.08 30.79 -3.34
CA THR A 713 -5.22 31.53 -3.87
C THR A 713 -4.93 31.99 -5.28
N ILE A 714 -5.86 31.69 -6.20
CA ILE A 714 -5.86 32.15 -7.58
C ILE A 714 -6.90 33.25 -7.70
N SER A 715 -6.44 34.43 -8.12
CA SER A 715 -7.29 35.56 -8.44
C SER A 715 -7.53 35.61 -9.95
N PHE A 716 -8.79 35.80 -10.35
CA PHE A 716 -9.22 35.86 -11.75
C PHE A 716 -9.43 37.29 -12.24
#